data_AF-A0A7S1ARI5-F1
#
_entry.id   AF-A0A7S1ARI5-F1
#
_cell.length_a   1.000
_cell.length_b   1.000
_cell.length_c   1.000
_cell.angle_alpha   90.00
_cell.angle_beta   90.00
_cell.angle_gamma   90.00
#
_symmetry.space_group_name_H-M   'P 1'
#
loop_
_entity.id
_entity.type
_entity.pdbx_description
1 polymer ?
#
loop_
_entity_poly.entity_id
_entity_poly.type
_entity_poly.pdbx_seq_one_letter_code
_entity_poly.pdbx_strand_id
1 'polypeptide(L)'
;MFVHVARESVNLSCIERCKDALCRCAEAQVLSTRSKQWTDAADYRLAHWKGDAVLSLEIRQRVAQMHGQHQDRGTCHKLAQCAVNNESLATLFAKLKLDHRFGVVGPVKKMQADYMEAVLWELHAERENKWRPHHAELVKETIDCIIDALISIARDRIDRADREGASNVLVGHRWEEEFLWLKSFEAPFENPYTHSSLYGCKDWSTGTGRLSFPDMPEVRFRLFDIMSRKYDQDPQSCFCWVEMSTDRHPLIADIDVMGSHHVDDGPPDQILMSSGLFWNFWAEILHTLFPSLPQLELTLFGASGWDRGKGRQKGSLHAVWNGLIVDRERASLVRQLTLGNFQKKMSSSAWLRDMTEKLKRLDDMNEWEAIFDITAVRAGSFRMPFNDKVAKPRMKEGRPLLPVGVWTFDFTEHGEVNEAKQTCYPNTLSTREWLERGSVRLFTDTSGRLPLLTHFEPRLHLTRHLWPKQVQHFSHSGSGACRLKEKLAKEKEKWLDEQRNRRFRFRGSAKEFKSKIDEHLGDAMGDESTLVKIQSKPRTIRWLWSSRRVKGAVEVQEPDGQVFIRGNLEQQLFLIQVVRDFADLWNGELPKAKRLFKLTRPSNASSQLQRANCHECGRHVAVGQKYCDPCWQQYQSTHDEARDRGNNWWQWRTQTWCGGNGRSGHHRDTAHELGRDVRQYSENAPTHRRRVPSPRSSPRSSPRSSPRSSPR
;
A
#
# COMPACT_ATOMS: atom_id res chain seq x y z
N MET A 1 42.42 7.93 24.74
CA MET A 1 43.62 8.08 23.90
C MET A 1 44.32 6.74 23.67
N PHE A 2 44.77 6.01 24.69
CA PHE A 2 45.44 4.69 24.54
C PHE A 2 44.62 3.61 23.78
N VAL A 3 43.32 3.49 24.04
CA VAL A 3 42.44 2.56 23.31
C VAL A 3 42.33 2.89 21.82
N HIS A 4 42.44 4.17 21.45
CA HIS A 4 42.33 4.59 20.05
C HIS A 4 43.60 4.26 19.27
N VAL A 5 44.77 4.50 19.88
CA VAL A 5 46.09 4.20 19.29
C VAL A 5 46.27 2.69 19.10
N ALA A 6 45.85 1.88 20.08
CA ALA A 6 45.90 0.42 19.98
C ALA A 6 44.94 -0.15 18.93
N ARG A 7 43.84 0.54 18.59
CA ARG A 7 42.90 0.11 17.54
C ARG A 7 43.39 0.49 16.15
N GLU A 8 43.92 1.70 15.98
CA GLU A 8 44.53 2.13 14.72
C GLU A 8 45.69 1.22 14.32
N SER A 9 46.50 0.77 15.28
CA SER A 9 47.59 -0.18 15.01
C SER A 9 47.09 -1.56 14.54
N VAL A 10 45.99 -2.07 15.12
CA VAL A 10 45.37 -3.34 14.68
C VAL A 10 44.81 -3.23 13.27
N ASN A 11 44.15 -2.12 12.94
CA ASN A 11 43.57 -1.94 11.60
C ASN A 11 44.65 -1.80 10.53
N LEU A 12 45.69 -1.00 10.80
CA LEU A 12 46.84 -0.88 9.91
C LEU A 12 47.53 -2.24 9.68
N SER A 13 47.63 -3.06 10.72
CA SER A 13 48.18 -4.43 10.61
C SER A 13 47.34 -5.33 9.70
N CYS A 14 46.00 -5.33 9.80
CA CYS A 14 45.15 -6.10 8.89
C CYS A 14 45.27 -5.63 7.43
N ILE A 15 45.34 -4.32 7.20
CA ILE A 15 45.43 -3.75 5.86
C ILE A 15 46.78 -4.04 5.21
N GLU A 16 47.90 -3.91 5.94
CA GLU A 16 49.22 -4.22 5.38
C GLU A 16 49.39 -5.72 5.12
N ARG A 17 48.83 -6.61 5.96
CA ARG A 17 48.78 -8.06 5.67
C ARG A 17 47.98 -8.37 4.41
N CYS A 18 46.82 -7.74 4.25
CA CYS A 18 45.99 -7.88 3.05
C CYS A 18 46.72 -7.40 1.79
N LYS A 19 47.42 -6.26 1.89
CA LYS A 19 48.23 -5.72 0.80
C LYS A 19 49.38 -6.64 0.42
N ASP A 20 50.11 -7.18 1.39
CA ASP A 20 51.18 -8.15 1.16
C ASP A 20 50.67 -9.43 0.47
N ALA A 21 49.58 -10.02 0.99
CA ALA A 21 48.97 -11.21 0.41
C ALA A 21 48.53 -10.99 -1.05
N LEU A 22 47.92 -9.85 -1.35
CA LEU A 22 47.57 -9.45 -2.72
C LEU A 22 48.80 -9.25 -3.62
N CYS A 23 49.94 -8.78 -3.09
CA CYS A 23 51.19 -8.71 -3.84
C CYS A 23 51.68 -10.11 -4.21
N ARG A 24 51.70 -11.03 -3.23
CA ARG A 24 52.09 -12.42 -3.46
C ARG A 24 51.20 -13.12 -4.49
N CYS A 25 49.89 -12.90 -4.45
CA CYS A 25 48.98 -13.39 -5.50
C CYS A 25 49.28 -12.79 -6.89
N ALA A 26 49.62 -11.51 -6.97
CA ALA A 26 49.98 -10.87 -8.24
C ALA A 26 51.31 -11.40 -8.79
N GLU A 27 52.33 -11.60 -7.94
CA GLU A 27 53.62 -12.20 -8.29
C GLU A 27 53.48 -13.65 -8.76
N ALA A 28 52.61 -14.42 -8.09
CA ALA A 28 52.26 -15.78 -8.47
C ALA A 28 51.34 -15.87 -9.71
N GLN A 29 51.00 -14.73 -10.34
CA GLN A 29 50.11 -14.65 -11.50
C GLN A 29 48.71 -15.26 -11.26
N VAL A 30 48.25 -15.30 -10.00
CA VAL A 30 46.87 -15.66 -9.63
C VAL A 30 45.92 -14.55 -10.09
N LEU A 31 46.28 -13.31 -9.79
CA LEU A 31 45.60 -12.12 -10.28
C LEU A 31 46.39 -11.62 -11.48
N SER A 32 45.87 -11.78 -12.70
CA SER A 32 46.61 -11.38 -13.91
C SER A 32 46.83 -9.87 -13.88
N THR A 33 48.08 -9.42 -14.05
CA THR A 33 48.44 -8.00 -13.88
C THR A 33 48.07 -7.09 -15.05
N ARG A 34 47.39 -7.55 -16.12
CA ARG A 34 46.94 -6.68 -17.26
C ARG A 34 45.79 -7.24 -18.13
N SER A 35 44.77 -6.41 -18.34
CA SER A 35 43.83 -6.33 -19.49
C SER A 35 43.00 -7.55 -19.95
N LYS A 36 43.15 -8.75 -19.39
CA LYS A 36 42.50 -9.96 -19.91
C LYS A 36 41.52 -10.65 -18.95
N GLN A 37 41.40 -10.21 -17.70
CA GLN A 37 40.54 -10.93 -16.73
C GLN A 37 39.06 -10.86 -17.08
N TRP A 38 38.60 -9.71 -17.56
CA TRP A 38 37.24 -9.54 -18.05
C TRP A 38 37.31 -9.04 -19.47
N THR A 39 36.95 -9.91 -20.42
CA THR A 39 37.10 -9.62 -21.85
C THR A 39 36.12 -8.56 -22.32
N ASP A 40 35.04 -8.37 -21.57
CA ASP A 40 34.06 -7.31 -21.76
C ASP A 40 33.37 -6.88 -20.44
N ALA A 41 32.42 -5.93 -20.55
CA ALA A 41 31.63 -5.45 -19.43
C ALA A 41 30.63 -6.48 -18.87
N ALA A 42 30.27 -7.52 -19.62
CA ALA A 42 29.40 -8.60 -19.15
C ALA A 42 30.17 -9.54 -18.21
N ASP A 43 31.40 -9.90 -18.56
CA ASP A 43 32.30 -10.70 -17.72
C ASP A 43 32.56 -10.00 -16.38
N TYR A 44 32.88 -8.70 -16.40
CA TYR A 44 33.08 -7.92 -15.18
C TYR A 44 31.82 -7.90 -14.31
N ARG A 45 30.64 -7.68 -14.92
CA ARG A 45 29.36 -7.70 -14.20
C ARG A 45 29.06 -9.07 -13.58
N LEU A 46 29.39 -10.15 -14.28
CA LEU A 46 29.22 -11.50 -13.76
C LEU A 46 30.19 -11.77 -12.61
N ALA A 47 31.44 -11.33 -12.73
CA ALA A 47 32.45 -11.47 -11.68
C ALA A 47 32.07 -10.71 -10.41
N HIS A 48 31.66 -9.44 -10.51
CA HIS A 48 31.21 -8.71 -9.32
C HIS A 48 29.97 -9.36 -8.70
N TRP A 49 29.03 -9.86 -9.51
CA TRP A 49 27.76 -10.38 -8.99
C TRP A 49 27.97 -11.67 -8.19
N LYS A 50 28.88 -12.53 -8.67
CA LYS A 50 29.30 -13.71 -7.92
C LYS A 50 30.17 -13.34 -6.73
N GLY A 51 31.01 -12.31 -6.88
CA GLY A 51 31.86 -11.75 -5.83
C GLY A 51 31.10 -11.29 -4.60
N ASP A 52 29.99 -10.55 -4.79
CA ASP A 52 29.10 -10.11 -3.72
C ASP A 52 28.53 -11.30 -2.91
N ALA A 53 28.09 -12.35 -3.60
CA ALA A 53 27.55 -13.55 -2.97
C ALA A 53 28.63 -14.29 -2.14
N VAL A 54 29.83 -14.47 -2.69
CA VAL A 54 30.97 -15.08 -1.99
C VAL A 54 31.39 -14.25 -0.79
N LEU A 55 31.56 -12.94 -0.97
CA LEU A 55 31.95 -12.01 0.07
C LEU A 55 30.98 -12.05 1.25
N SER A 56 29.69 -11.99 0.96
CA SER A 56 28.62 -12.05 1.95
C SER A 56 28.63 -13.37 2.72
N LEU A 57 28.95 -14.49 2.08
CA LEU A 57 29.07 -15.79 2.74
C LEU A 57 30.28 -15.86 3.67
N GLU A 58 31.47 -15.51 3.15
CA GLU A 58 32.75 -15.59 3.86
C GLU A 58 32.77 -14.66 5.08
N ILE A 59 32.29 -13.42 4.95
CA ILE A 59 32.18 -12.48 6.08
C ILE A 59 31.27 -13.05 7.17
N ARG A 60 30.10 -13.62 6.81
CA ARG A 60 29.17 -14.17 7.82
C ARG A 60 29.78 -15.36 8.55
N GLN A 61 30.48 -16.25 7.84
CA GLN A 61 31.18 -17.37 8.45
C GLN A 61 32.28 -16.89 9.39
N ARG A 62 33.10 -15.93 8.96
CA ARG A 62 34.19 -15.36 9.76
C ARG A 62 33.68 -14.66 11.01
N VAL A 63 32.65 -13.83 10.89
CA VAL A 63 32.01 -13.15 12.04
C VAL A 63 31.42 -14.17 13.03
N ALA A 64 30.77 -15.23 12.54
CA ALA A 64 30.26 -16.29 13.41
C ALA A 64 31.38 -17.02 14.16
N GLN A 65 32.51 -17.30 13.50
CA GLN A 65 33.68 -17.92 14.14
C GLN A 65 34.31 -17.01 15.20
N MET A 66 34.40 -15.71 14.96
CA MET A 66 35.03 -14.76 15.89
C MET A 66 34.27 -14.57 17.20
N HIS A 67 32.94 -14.77 17.19
CA HIS A 67 32.08 -14.33 18.30
C HIS A 67 31.45 -15.47 19.11
N GLY A 68 31.67 -16.73 18.73
CA GLY A 68 31.21 -17.91 19.48
C GLY A 68 29.68 -17.94 19.69
N GLN A 69 29.20 -18.79 20.62
CA GLN A 69 27.76 -18.91 20.92
C GLN A 69 27.20 -17.80 21.82
N HIS A 70 28.05 -16.96 22.42
CA HIS A 70 27.66 -16.09 23.53
C HIS A 70 27.39 -14.63 23.15
N GLN A 71 27.56 -14.23 21.89
CA GLN A 71 27.31 -12.85 21.49
C GLN A 71 25.90 -12.64 20.91
N ASP A 72 25.38 -11.44 21.11
CA ASP A 72 24.11 -11.00 20.55
C ASP A 72 24.11 -11.12 19.01
N ARG A 73 23.09 -11.81 18.47
CA ARG A 73 22.93 -12.02 17.02
C ARG A 73 22.83 -10.71 16.25
N GLY A 74 22.22 -9.68 16.87
CA GLY A 74 22.12 -8.34 16.28
C GLY A 74 23.49 -7.71 16.03
N THR A 75 24.40 -7.84 16.99
CA THR A 75 25.77 -7.34 16.89
C THR A 75 26.56 -8.03 15.78
N CYS A 76 26.49 -9.37 15.69
CA CYS A 76 27.13 -10.12 14.61
C CYS A 76 26.58 -9.72 13.23
N HIS A 77 25.26 -9.57 13.11
CA HIS A 77 24.62 -9.15 11.87
C HIS A 77 25.04 -7.72 11.46
N LYS A 78 25.00 -6.76 12.40
CA LYS A 78 25.46 -5.38 12.23
C LYS A 78 26.90 -5.33 11.72
N LEU A 79 27.78 -6.14 12.30
CA LEU A 79 29.18 -6.22 11.89
C LEU A 79 29.35 -6.79 10.48
N ALA A 80 28.69 -7.91 10.18
CA ALA A 80 28.77 -8.54 8.86
C ALA A 80 28.27 -7.62 7.75
N GLN A 81 27.14 -6.93 7.96
CA GLN A 81 26.58 -6.02 6.97
C GLN A 81 27.43 -4.76 6.78
N CYS A 82 27.96 -4.20 7.87
CA CYS A 82 28.87 -3.07 7.78
C CYS A 82 30.16 -3.43 7.02
N ALA A 83 30.62 -4.69 7.10
CA ALA A 83 31.80 -5.17 6.39
C ALA A 83 31.59 -5.34 4.87
N VAL A 84 30.42 -5.79 4.42
CA VAL A 84 30.08 -5.94 2.98
C VAL A 84 29.61 -4.64 2.32
N ASN A 85 29.35 -3.59 3.08
CA ASN A 85 28.85 -2.31 2.56
C ASN A 85 29.85 -1.63 1.59
N ASN A 86 29.33 -1.00 0.53
CA ASN A 86 30.13 -0.33 -0.53
C ASN A 86 31.16 0.67 0.00
N GLU A 87 30.88 1.38 1.09
CA GLU A 87 31.83 2.31 1.70
C GLU A 87 32.97 1.58 2.42
N SER A 88 32.74 0.41 3.03
CA SER A 88 33.81 -0.40 3.60
C SER A 88 34.72 -0.98 2.51
N LEU A 89 34.11 -1.50 1.43
CA LEU A 89 34.83 -1.99 0.26
C LEU A 89 35.64 -0.88 -0.43
N ALA A 90 35.03 0.28 -0.68
CA ALA A 90 35.73 1.44 -1.24
C ALA A 90 36.85 1.95 -0.33
N THR A 91 36.64 1.92 1.00
CA THR A 91 37.67 2.28 1.98
C THR A 91 38.85 1.31 1.92
N LEU A 92 38.59 0.01 1.82
CA LEU A 92 39.64 -1.00 1.67
C LEU A 92 40.38 -0.81 0.34
N PHE A 93 39.66 -0.66 -0.77
CA PHE A 93 40.22 -0.41 -2.09
C PHE A 93 41.21 0.78 -2.07
N ALA A 94 40.79 1.91 -1.49
CA ALA A 94 41.61 3.12 -1.39
C ALA A 94 42.85 2.91 -0.51
N LYS A 95 42.70 2.20 0.62
CA LYS A 95 43.81 1.90 1.52
C LYS A 95 44.84 0.94 0.92
N LEU A 96 44.39 0.02 0.07
CA LEU A 96 45.24 -0.90 -0.68
C LEU A 96 45.91 -0.26 -1.90
N LYS A 97 45.53 0.96 -2.28
CA LYS A 97 46.06 1.70 -3.46
C LYS A 97 45.93 0.90 -4.76
N LEU A 98 44.76 0.29 -4.95
CA LEU A 98 44.48 -0.57 -6.10
C LEU A 98 44.24 0.22 -7.40
N ASP A 99 43.94 1.51 -7.31
CA ASP A 99 43.86 2.46 -8.42
C ASP A 99 45.13 2.47 -9.28
N HIS A 100 46.30 2.54 -8.63
CA HIS A 100 47.60 2.52 -9.32
C HIS A 100 47.94 1.17 -9.93
N ARG A 101 47.41 0.07 -9.37
CA ARG A 101 47.73 -1.30 -9.80
C ARG A 101 46.88 -1.78 -10.96
N PHE A 102 45.62 -1.34 -11.00
CA PHE A 102 44.63 -1.89 -11.93
C PHE A 102 44.08 -0.87 -12.93
N GLY A 103 44.56 0.38 -12.91
CA GLY A 103 44.21 1.40 -13.90
C GLY A 103 42.76 1.88 -13.80
N VAL A 104 42.10 1.66 -12.66
CA VAL A 104 40.75 2.14 -12.40
C VAL A 104 40.83 3.63 -12.02
N VAL A 105 40.68 4.50 -13.02
CA VAL A 105 40.68 5.96 -12.82
C VAL A 105 39.25 6.43 -12.64
N GLY A 106 38.80 6.60 -11.40
CA GLY A 106 37.50 7.23 -11.12
C GLY A 106 37.15 7.30 -9.63
N PRO A 107 36.64 8.43 -9.13
CA PRO A 107 36.36 8.65 -7.71
C PRO A 107 35.04 8.01 -7.22
N VAL A 108 34.40 7.15 -8.03
CA VAL A 108 33.07 6.64 -7.70
C VAL A 108 33.21 5.47 -6.73
N LYS A 109 32.91 5.72 -5.44
CA LYS A 109 32.93 4.70 -4.36
C LYS A 109 32.25 3.38 -4.76
N LYS A 110 31.14 3.46 -5.49
CA LYS A 110 30.43 2.27 -5.99
C LYS A 110 31.30 1.41 -6.91
N MET A 111 31.99 2.02 -7.88
CA MET A 111 32.86 1.29 -8.81
C MET A 111 34.05 0.65 -8.09
N GLN A 112 34.59 1.29 -7.06
CA GLN A 112 35.64 0.72 -6.21
C GLN A 112 35.15 -0.49 -5.42
N ALA A 113 33.90 -0.46 -4.94
CA ALA A 113 33.27 -1.59 -4.27
C ALA A 113 33.03 -2.77 -5.22
N ASP A 114 32.38 -2.51 -6.36
CA ASP A 114 32.11 -3.51 -7.40
C ASP A 114 33.43 -4.18 -7.89
N TYR A 115 34.52 -3.42 -7.93
CA TYR A 115 35.85 -3.95 -8.26
C TYR A 115 36.40 -4.91 -7.20
N MET A 116 36.27 -4.57 -5.92
CA MET A 116 36.71 -5.45 -4.83
C MET A 116 35.94 -6.77 -4.83
N GLU A 117 34.63 -6.74 -5.09
CA GLU A 117 33.80 -7.94 -5.25
C GLU A 117 34.31 -8.81 -6.39
N ALA A 118 34.59 -8.20 -7.55
CA ALA A 118 35.14 -8.93 -8.70
C ALA A 118 36.51 -9.57 -8.40
N VAL A 119 37.42 -8.86 -7.72
CA VAL A 119 38.72 -9.42 -7.28
C VAL A 119 38.52 -10.63 -6.36
N LEU A 120 37.56 -10.56 -5.43
CA LEU A 120 37.27 -11.67 -4.53
C LEU A 120 36.74 -12.90 -5.27
N TRP A 121 35.91 -12.68 -6.30
CA TRP A 121 35.45 -13.77 -7.16
C TRP A 121 36.61 -14.45 -7.90
N GLU A 122 37.55 -13.68 -8.47
CA GLU A 122 38.72 -14.25 -9.17
C GLU A 122 39.58 -15.09 -8.22
N LEU A 123 39.82 -14.60 -7.00
CA LEU A 123 40.51 -15.37 -5.97
C LEU A 123 39.74 -16.65 -5.65
N HIS A 124 38.44 -16.56 -5.40
CA HIS A 124 37.62 -17.74 -5.10
C HIS A 124 37.61 -18.75 -6.27
N ALA A 125 37.56 -18.29 -7.52
CA ALA A 125 37.60 -19.16 -8.70
C ALA A 125 38.95 -19.90 -8.82
N GLU A 126 40.08 -19.24 -8.54
CA GLU A 126 41.39 -19.88 -8.54
C GLU A 126 41.55 -20.86 -7.37
N ARG A 127 40.95 -20.61 -6.20
CA ARG A 127 40.93 -21.56 -5.07
C ARG A 127 40.30 -22.90 -5.45
N GLU A 128 39.22 -22.87 -6.23
CA GLU A 128 38.50 -24.05 -6.71
C GLU A 128 39.20 -24.73 -7.91
N ASN A 129 40.25 -24.10 -8.46
CA ASN A 129 40.97 -24.60 -9.61
C ASN A 129 41.91 -25.76 -9.22
N LYS A 130 41.43 -27.00 -9.43
CA LYS A 130 42.15 -28.24 -9.08
C LYS A 130 43.51 -28.43 -9.77
N TRP A 131 43.79 -27.68 -10.83
CA TRP A 131 45.00 -27.84 -11.63
C TRP A 131 46.24 -27.15 -11.04
N ARG A 132 46.06 -26.30 -10.01
CA ARG A 132 47.16 -25.53 -9.38
C ARG A 132 47.08 -25.58 -7.84
N PRO A 133 47.31 -26.76 -7.23
CA PRO A 133 47.14 -26.93 -5.78
C PRO A 133 48.05 -26.03 -4.94
N HIS A 134 49.22 -25.64 -5.47
CA HIS A 134 50.13 -24.73 -4.78
C HIS A 134 49.59 -23.29 -4.64
N HIS A 135 48.60 -22.89 -5.45
CA HIS A 135 47.96 -21.58 -5.34
C HIS A 135 46.84 -21.56 -4.28
N ALA A 136 46.23 -22.71 -3.99
CA ALA A 136 45.03 -22.77 -3.16
C ALA A 136 45.24 -22.20 -1.75
N GLU A 137 46.39 -22.48 -1.13
CA GLU A 137 46.69 -21.98 0.22
C GLU A 137 46.97 -20.47 0.23
N LEU A 138 47.76 -19.98 -0.74
CA LEU A 138 48.04 -18.55 -0.89
C LEU A 138 46.76 -17.74 -1.16
N VAL A 139 45.88 -18.27 -2.01
CA VAL A 139 44.59 -17.66 -2.34
C VAL A 139 43.67 -17.61 -1.13
N LYS A 140 43.58 -18.72 -0.39
CA LYS A 140 42.80 -18.80 0.85
C LYS A 140 43.32 -17.79 1.89
N GLU A 141 44.63 -17.75 2.10
CA GLU A 141 45.27 -16.76 2.98
C GLU A 141 44.92 -15.32 2.57
N THR A 142 44.90 -15.05 1.26
CA THR A 142 44.58 -13.73 0.71
C THR A 142 43.11 -13.37 0.93
N ILE A 143 42.18 -14.31 0.70
CA ILE A 143 40.76 -14.13 1.02
C ILE A 143 40.59 -13.84 2.50
N ASP A 144 41.18 -14.64 3.38
CA ASP A 144 41.11 -14.46 4.84
C ASP A 144 41.61 -13.07 5.26
N CYS A 145 42.71 -12.59 4.66
CA CYS A 145 43.24 -11.24 4.92
C CYS A 145 42.31 -10.12 4.45
N ILE A 146 41.64 -10.28 3.29
CA ILE A 146 40.63 -9.32 2.80
C ILE A 146 39.45 -9.26 3.78
N ILE A 147 38.93 -10.43 4.20
CA ILE A 147 37.79 -10.53 5.11
C ILE A 147 38.13 -9.90 6.47
N ASP A 148 39.30 -10.20 7.04
CA ASP A 148 39.74 -9.63 8.31
C ASP A 148 39.92 -8.09 8.23
N ALA A 149 40.42 -7.58 7.10
CA ALA A 149 40.54 -6.13 6.87
C ALA A 149 39.16 -5.45 6.76
N LEU A 150 38.18 -6.06 6.09
CA LEU A 150 36.82 -5.52 5.99
C LEU A 150 36.10 -5.52 7.35
N ILE A 151 36.24 -6.59 8.13
CA ILE A 151 35.68 -6.67 9.49
C ILE A 151 36.31 -5.59 10.39
N SER A 152 37.62 -5.38 10.28
CA SER A 152 38.33 -4.32 10.99
C SER A 152 37.81 -2.92 10.63
N ILE A 153 37.64 -2.61 9.33
CA ILE A 153 37.06 -1.34 8.86
C ILE A 153 35.62 -1.17 9.37
N ALA A 154 34.82 -2.25 9.36
CA ALA A 154 33.44 -2.23 9.82
C ALA A 154 33.32 -1.91 11.32
N ARG A 155 34.16 -2.52 12.16
CA ARG A 155 34.22 -2.22 13.62
C ARG A 155 34.50 -0.75 13.87
N ASP A 156 35.49 -0.20 13.18
CA ASP A 156 35.85 1.22 13.28
C ASP A 156 34.72 2.17 12.88
N ARG A 157 33.92 1.79 11.88
CA ARG A 157 32.77 2.57 11.45
C ARG A 157 31.63 2.50 12.47
N ILE A 158 31.33 1.32 12.97
CA ILE A 158 30.32 1.12 14.03
C ILE A 158 30.70 1.94 15.27
N ASP A 159 31.95 1.82 15.73
CA ASP A 159 32.45 2.55 16.90
C ASP A 159 32.44 4.08 16.74
N ARG A 160 32.62 4.59 15.51
CA ARG A 160 32.50 6.02 15.23
C ARG A 160 31.04 6.47 15.23
N ALA A 161 30.15 5.72 14.57
CA ALA A 161 28.72 6.03 14.56
C ALA A 161 28.13 6.04 15.98
N ASP A 162 28.52 5.08 16.81
CA ASP A 162 28.07 4.98 18.20
C ASP A 162 28.61 6.15 19.06
N ARG A 163 29.84 6.65 18.80
CA ARG A 163 30.42 7.82 19.49
C ARG A 163 29.82 9.15 19.06
N GLU A 164 29.50 9.30 17.78
CA GLU A 164 28.99 10.54 17.21
C GLU A 164 27.47 10.72 17.45
N GLY A 165 26.81 9.75 18.09
CA GLY A 165 25.35 9.72 18.17
C GLY A 165 24.69 9.63 16.78
N ALA A 166 25.48 9.33 15.75
CA ALA A 166 25.08 9.21 14.37
C ALA A 166 24.42 7.84 14.13
N SER A 167 23.34 7.58 14.86
CA SER A 167 22.45 6.44 14.66
C SER A 167 21.92 6.36 13.21
N ASN A 168 21.99 7.47 12.46
CA ASN A 168 21.57 7.56 11.07
C ASN A 168 22.34 6.64 10.11
N VAL A 169 23.59 6.24 10.40
CA VAL A 169 24.33 5.26 9.58
C VAL A 169 23.76 3.83 9.75
N LEU A 170 22.96 3.59 10.80
CA LEU A 170 22.33 2.30 11.12
C LEU A 170 20.83 2.25 10.84
N VAL A 171 20.22 3.36 10.39
CA VAL A 171 18.79 3.42 10.04
C VAL A 171 18.44 2.41 8.93
N GLY A 172 19.40 2.08 8.06
CA GLY A 172 19.22 1.03 7.05
C GLY A 172 18.97 -0.38 7.61
N HIS A 173 19.59 -0.75 8.73
CA HIS A 173 19.50 -2.10 9.31
C HIS A 173 18.25 -2.33 10.14
N ARG A 174 17.83 -1.28 10.86
CA ARG A 174 16.56 -1.31 11.60
C ARG A 174 15.37 -1.47 10.66
N TRP A 175 15.44 -0.85 9.48
CA TRP A 175 14.42 -1.04 8.44
C TRP A 175 14.36 -2.46 7.90
N GLU A 176 15.49 -3.13 7.71
CA GLU A 176 15.52 -4.50 7.19
C GLU A 176 14.92 -5.50 8.19
N GLU A 177 15.25 -5.39 9.48
CA GLU A 177 14.65 -6.25 10.51
C GLU A 177 13.15 -6.02 10.61
N GLU A 178 12.71 -4.77 10.59
CA GLU A 178 11.29 -4.40 10.64
C GLU A 178 10.55 -4.90 9.42
N PHE A 179 11.16 -4.79 8.26
CA PHE A 179 10.63 -5.30 7.02
C PHE A 179 10.50 -6.82 7.02
N LEU A 180 11.53 -7.54 7.47
CA LEU A 180 11.48 -8.99 7.65
C LEU A 180 10.39 -9.39 8.66
N TRP A 181 10.24 -8.61 9.74
CA TRP A 181 9.17 -8.81 10.71
C TRP A 181 7.79 -8.61 10.07
N LEU A 182 7.54 -7.52 9.35
CA LEU A 182 6.27 -7.31 8.63
C LEU A 182 6.00 -8.45 7.63
N LYS A 183 7.04 -8.86 6.88
CA LYS A 183 6.95 -9.97 5.91
C LYS A 183 6.62 -11.31 6.53
N SER A 184 7.03 -11.54 7.78
CA SER A 184 6.69 -12.78 8.48
C SER A 184 5.18 -12.97 8.69
N PHE A 185 4.39 -11.90 8.55
CA PHE A 185 2.93 -11.92 8.58
C PHE A 185 2.27 -11.93 7.19
N GLU A 186 3.01 -12.11 6.10
CA GLU A 186 2.42 -12.23 4.76
C GLU A 186 1.44 -13.39 4.68
N ALA A 187 0.21 -13.08 4.27
CA ALA A 187 -0.85 -14.05 4.11
C ALA A 187 -0.99 -14.46 2.63
N PRO A 188 -1.12 -15.76 2.33
CA PRO A 188 -1.55 -16.26 1.03
C PRO A 188 -2.93 -15.72 0.62
N PHE A 189 -3.28 -15.85 -0.67
CA PHE A 189 -4.56 -15.36 -1.20
C PHE A 189 -5.78 -16.12 -0.65
N GLU A 190 -5.58 -17.36 -0.21
CA GLU A 190 -6.61 -18.24 0.33
C GLU A 190 -6.89 -17.97 1.81
N ASN A 191 -5.94 -17.35 2.51
CA ASN A 191 -6.02 -17.17 3.95
C ASN A 191 -6.75 -15.87 4.31
N PRO A 192 -7.45 -15.85 5.46
CA PRO A 192 -7.89 -14.62 6.08
C PRO A 192 -6.70 -13.67 6.27
N TYR A 193 -6.95 -12.37 6.14
CA TYR A 193 -5.95 -11.34 6.34
C TYR A 193 -6.54 -10.23 7.19
N THR A 194 -5.69 -9.55 7.95
CA THR A 194 -6.08 -8.45 8.83
C THR A 194 -5.75 -7.11 8.23
N HIS A 195 -4.80 -7.06 7.29
CA HIS A 195 -4.37 -5.86 6.61
C HIS A 195 -4.11 -6.14 5.13
N SER A 196 -4.28 -5.12 4.30
CA SER A 196 -4.03 -5.21 2.87
C SER A 196 -3.32 -3.96 2.37
N SER A 197 -2.36 -4.14 1.47
CA SER A 197 -1.78 -3.04 0.70
C SER A 197 -2.31 -3.02 -0.72
N LEU A 198 -2.48 -1.82 -1.29
CA LEU A 198 -2.87 -1.63 -2.69
C LEU A 198 -4.08 -2.46 -3.14
N TYR A 199 -5.08 -2.63 -2.25
CA TYR A 199 -6.24 -3.51 -2.47
C TYR A 199 -5.86 -5.00 -2.70
N GLY A 200 -4.90 -5.50 -1.94
CA GLY A 200 -4.40 -6.87 -2.04
C GLY A 200 -3.41 -7.08 -3.18
N CYS A 201 -2.69 -6.03 -3.60
CA CYS A 201 -1.65 -6.12 -4.62
C CYS A 201 -0.26 -6.04 -4.00
N LYS A 202 0.71 -6.72 -4.63
CA LYS A 202 2.13 -6.62 -4.30
C LYS A 202 2.61 -5.16 -4.31
N ASP A 203 3.37 -4.80 -3.29
CA ASP A 203 4.12 -3.55 -3.24
C ASP A 203 5.54 -3.78 -2.69
N TRP A 204 6.24 -2.71 -2.34
CA TRP A 204 7.57 -2.83 -1.76
C TRP A 204 7.54 -3.43 -0.36
N SER A 205 6.45 -3.24 0.41
CA SER A 205 6.26 -3.69 1.81
C SER A 205 5.72 -5.12 1.96
N THR A 206 5.03 -5.65 0.94
CA THR A 206 4.45 -6.99 0.95
C THR A 206 4.44 -7.64 -0.43
N GLY A 207 4.86 -8.91 -0.52
CA GLY A 207 4.89 -9.73 -1.71
C GLY A 207 3.50 -10.14 -2.21
N THR A 208 2.54 -10.35 -1.31
CA THR A 208 1.16 -10.77 -1.64
C THR A 208 0.17 -9.60 -1.63
N GLY A 209 0.51 -8.48 -0.99
CA GLY A 209 -0.44 -7.40 -0.73
C GLY A 209 -1.34 -7.66 0.48
N ARG A 210 -1.14 -8.75 1.21
CA ARG A 210 -2.00 -9.18 2.33
C ARG A 210 -1.15 -9.59 3.53
N LEU A 211 -1.57 -9.12 4.70
CA LEU A 211 -0.87 -9.36 5.96
C LEU A 211 -1.88 -9.83 7.00
N SER A 212 -1.47 -10.78 7.85
CA SER A 212 -2.29 -11.35 8.92
C SER A 212 -1.59 -11.16 10.26
N PHE A 213 -1.57 -9.93 10.75
CA PHE A 213 -1.15 -9.63 12.11
C PHE A 213 -2.15 -10.19 13.13
N PRO A 214 -1.73 -11.00 14.10
CA PRO A 214 -2.58 -11.43 15.21
C PRO A 214 -2.92 -10.25 16.14
N ASP A 215 -4.08 -10.31 16.79
CA ASP A 215 -4.56 -9.29 17.73
C ASP A 215 -3.90 -9.42 19.12
N MET A 216 -2.56 -9.49 19.14
CA MET A 216 -1.76 -9.51 20.37
C MET A 216 -1.22 -8.10 20.67
N PRO A 217 -1.26 -7.64 21.94
CA PRO A 217 -0.76 -6.31 22.31
C PRO A 217 0.67 -6.03 21.85
N GLU A 218 1.56 -7.01 21.89
CA GLU A 218 2.98 -6.88 21.54
C GLU A 218 3.17 -6.73 20.03
N VAL A 219 2.39 -7.49 19.23
CA VAL A 219 2.41 -7.39 17.77
C VAL A 219 1.87 -6.04 17.32
N ARG A 220 0.76 -5.60 17.91
CA ARG A 220 0.22 -4.27 17.67
C ARG A 220 1.21 -3.17 18.05
N PHE A 221 1.79 -3.26 19.24
CA PHE A 221 2.79 -2.31 19.72
C PHE A 221 3.91 -2.17 18.69
N ARG A 222 4.46 -3.30 18.22
CA ARG A 222 5.55 -3.32 17.25
C ARG A 222 5.10 -2.80 15.89
N LEU A 223 3.91 -3.16 15.41
CA LEU A 223 3.34 -2.64 14.17
C LEU A 223 3.22 -1.11 14.20
N PHE A 224 2.60 -0.56 15.25
CA PHE A 224 2.40 0.88 15.37
C PHE A 224 3.71 1.63 15.58
N ASP A 225 4.67 1.05 16.30
CA ASP A 225 6.01 1.62 16.43
C ASP A 225 6.75 1.69 15.09
N ILE A 226 6.68 0.63 14.27
CA ILE A 226 7.26 0.61 12.92
C ILE A 226 6.61 1.67 12.03
N MET A 227 5.27 1.74 12.03
CA MET A 227 4.54 2.70 11.23
C MET A 227 4.79 4.15 11.65
N SER A 228 4.78 4.42 12.96
CA SER A 228 5.12 5.72 13.53
C SER A 228 6.49 6.16 13.04
N ARG A 229 7.52 5.31 13.25
CA ARG A 229 8.89 5.65 12.85
C ARG A 229 9.06 5.80 11.35
N LYS A 230 8.34 5.03 10.52
CA LYS A 230 8.34 5.21 9.07
C LYS A 230 7.86 6.61 8.69
N TYR A 231 6.72 6.99 9.25
CA TYR A 231 6.10 8.26 8.95
C TYR A 231 6.96 9.42 9.46
N ASP A 232 7.46 9.34 10.69
CA ASP A 232 8.28 10.39 11.30
C ASP A 232 9.62 10.58 10.56
N GLN A 233 10.18 9.52 9.96
CA GLN A 233 11.41 9.61 9.16
C GLN A 233 11.17 10.18 7.76
N ASP A 234 10.10 9.74 7.09
CA ASP A 234 9.76 10.20 5.75
C ASP A 234 8.23 10.10 5.51
N PRO A 235 7.49 11.21 5.69
CA PRO A 235 6.06 11.26 5.44
C PRO A 235 5.68 10.90 3.99
N GLN A 236 6.56 11.09 3.01
CA GLN A 236 6.31 10.72 1.61
C GLN A 236 6.47 9.21 1.36
N SER A 237 7.22 8.53 2.21
CA SER A 237 7.44 7.08 2.17
C SER A 237 6.48 6.29 3.06
N CYS A 238 5.39 6.90 3.52
CA CYS A 238 4.32 6.22 4.26
C CYS A 238 3.76 4.98 3.54
N PHE A 239 3.22 4.03 4.29
CA PHE A 239 2.58 2.84 3.72
C PHE A 239 1.26 3.19 3.03
N CYS A 240 0.69 2.22 2.32
CA CYS A 240 -0.62 2.33 1.69
C CYS A 240 -1.58 1.25 2.21
N TRP A 241 -1.49 0.94 3.50
CA TRP A 241 -2.23 -0.16 4.10
C TRP A 241 -3.61 0.27 4.57
N VAL A 242 -4.55 -0.65 4.39
CA VAL A 242 -5.85 -0.66 5.05
C VAL A 242 -5.89 -1.77 6.09
N GLU A 243 -6.56 -1.51 7.19
CA GLU A 243 -6.83 -2.44 8.28
C GLU A 243 -8.27 -2.97 8.15
N MET A 244 -8.44 -4.28 8.30
CA MET A 244 -9.74 -4.96 8.28
C MET A 244 -10.33 -4.95 9.69
N SER A 245 -11.57 -4.48 9.83
CA SER A 245 -12.29 -4.47 11.09
C SER A 245 -12.51 -5.88 11.63
N THR A 246 -12.40 -6.06 12.94
CA THR A 246 -12.86 -7.24 13.66
C THR A 246 -14.40 -7.32 13.67
N ASP A 247 -14.97 -8.47 14.08
CA ASP A 247 -16.44 -8.63 14.17
C ASP A 247 -17.11 -7.58 15.08
N ARG A 248 -16.35 -7.10 16.06
CA ARG A 248 -16.68 -5.94 16.89
C ARG A 248 -15.61 -4.88 16.68
N HIS A 249 -16.01 -3.65 16.43
CA HIS A 249 -15.08 -2.56 16.14
C HIS A 249 -15.64 -1.23 16.65
N PRO A 250 -14.81 -0.18 16.81
CA PRO A 250 -15.33 1.17 17.05
C PRO A 250 -16.26 1.61 15.93
N LEU A 251 -17.26 2.42 16.23
CA LEU A 251 -18.11 3.02 15.20
C LEU A 251 -17.26 3.99 14.39
N ILE A 252 -17.14 3.70 13.10
CA ILE A 252 -16.32 4.47 12.18
C ILE A 252 -17.18 4.94 11.02
N ALA A 253 -16.95 6.17 10.57
CA ALA A 253 -17.56 6.70 9.37
C ALA A 253 -16.55 7.53 8.56
N ASP A 254 -16.58 7.33 7.25
CA ASP A 254 -15.88 8.18 6.30
C ASP A 254 -16.84 9.28 5.84
N ILE A 255 -16.41 10.53 5.97
CA ILE A 255 -17.14 11.73 5.60
C ILE A 255 -16.45 12.35 4.39
N ASP A 256 -17.09 12.23 3.23
CA ASP A 256 -16.52 12.64 1.95
C ASP A 256 -17.31 13.78 1.29
N VAL A 257 -16.63 14.87 0.96
CA VAL A 257 -17.21 16.03 0.27
C VAL A 257 -16.44 16.28 -1.01
N MET A 258 -17.13 16.33 -2.15
CA MET A 258 -16.53 16.71 -3.43
C MET A 258 -16.39 18.23 -3.48
N GLY A 259 -15.20 18.71 -3.85
CA GLY A 259 -14.90 20.12 -4.05
C GLY A 259 -14.76 20.45 -5.53
N SER A 260 -14.11 21.57 -5.81
CA SER A 260 -13.97 22.09 -7.16
C SER A 260 -13.00 21.27 -8.03
N HIS A 261 -13.07 21.51 -9.34
CA HIS A 261 -12.14 21.00 -10.34
C HIS A 261 -10.83 21.79 -10.45
N HIS A 262 -10.62 22.81 -9.62
CA HIS A 262 -9.40 23.62 -9.61
C HIS A 262 -8.49 23.14 -8.48
N VAL A 263 -7.23 22.84 -8.82
CA VAL A 263 -6.25 22.32 -7.85
C VAL A 263 -5.87 23.35 -6.79
N ASP A 264 -5.97 24.64 -7.12
CA ASP A 264 -5.60 25.74 -6.22
C ASP A 264 -6.70 26.04 -5.18
N ASP A 265 -7.91 25.53 -5.39
CA ASP A 265 -8.96 25.64 -4.39
C ASP A 265 -8.63 24.74 -3.19
N GLY A 266 -8.91 25.23 -1.99
CA GLY A 266 -8.77 24.43 -0.77
C GLY A 266 -9.78 23.27 -0.73
N PRO A 267 -9.51 22.21 0.05
CA PRO A 267 -10.50 21.16 0.25
C PRO A 267 -11.75 21.68 0.97
N PRO A 268 -12.94 21.13 0.64
CA PRO A 268 -14.23 21.61 1.15
C PRO A 268 -14.60 21.13 2.56
N ASP A 269 -13.76 20.36 3.23
CA ASP A 269 -14.02 19.82 4.57
C ASP A 269 -14.17 20.91 5.63
N GLN A 270 -13.60 22.10 5.41
CA GLN A 270 -13.81 23.27 6.27
C GLN A 270 -15.28 23.64 6.47
N ILE A 271 -16.17 23.34 5.52
CA ILE A 271 -17.61 23.61 5.66
C ILE A 271 -18.20 22.81 6.84
N LEU A 272 -17.73 21.57 7.03
CA LEU A 272 -18.16 20.72 8.13
C LEU A 272 -17.39 21.05 9.42
N MET A 273 -16.08 21.32 9.31
CA MET A 273 -15.22 21.59 10.46
C MET A 273 -15.47 22.93 11.13
N SER A 274 -15.82 23.97 10.37
CA SER A 274 -16.12 25.31 10.91
C SER A 274 -17.47 25.36 11.64
N SER A 275 -18.36 24.40 11.36
CA SER A 275 -19.66 24.31 11.98
C SER A 275 -19.62 23.28 13.10
N GLY A 276 -19.36 23.74 14.34
CA GLY A 276 -19.53 22.89 15.52
C GLY A 276 -20.93 22.24 15.59
N LEU A 277 -21.93 22.87 14.95
CA LEU A 277 -23.30 22.36 14.86
C LEU A 277 -23.42 21.02 14.13
N PHE A 278 -22.59 20.76 13.10
CA PHE A 278 -22.64 19.48 12.39
C PHE A 278 -22.26 18.32 13.32
N TRP A 279 -21.12 18.46 13.99
CA TRP A 279 -20.57 17.44 14.88
C TRP A 279 -21.41 17.30 16.15
N ASN A 280 -21.90 18.40 16.72
CA ASN A 280 -22.80 18.38 17.87
C ASN A 280 -24.09 17.61 17.52
N PHE A 281 -24.73 17.95 16.40
CA PHE A 281 -25.96 17.27 16.00
C PHE A 281 -25.75 15.77 15.73
N TRP A 282 -24.60 15.39 15.15
CA TRP A 282 -24.29 13.97 15.00
C TRP A 282 -24.05 13.28 16.34
N ALA A 283 -23.34 13.93 17.28
CA ALA A 283 -23.14 13.42 18.63
C ALA A 283 -24.48 13.23 19.38
N GLU A 284 -25.44 14.15 19.26
CA GLU A 284 -26.81 14.02 19.82
C GLU A 284 -27.55 12.79 19.28
N ILE A 285 -27.46 12.54 17.97
CA ILE A 285 -28.04 11.35 17.36
C ILE A 285 -27.41 10.10 17.96
N LEU A 286 -26.07 10.06 18.08
CA LEU A 286 -25.37 8.90 18.63
C LEU A 286 -25.70 8.69 20.11
N HIS A 287 -25.73 9.75 20.92
CA HIS A 287 -26.09 9.64 22.34
C HIS A 287 -27.53 9.15 22.53
N THR A 288 -28.46 9.57 21.66
CA THR A 288 -29.82 9.03 21.65
C THR A 288 -29.86 7.51 21.39
N LEU A 289 -28.94 7.01 20.56
CA LEU A 289 -28.83 5.58 20.23
C LEU A 289 -28.02 4.78 21.26
N PHE A 290 -27.12 5.44 21.99
CA PHE A 290 -26.22 4.84 22.98
C PHE A 290 -26.28 5.62 24.31
N PRO A 291 -27.45 5.68 24.97
CA PRO A 291 -27.66 6.53 26.14
C PRO A 291 -26.86 6.08 27.38
N SER A 292 -26.30 4.86 27.37
CA SER A 292 -25.48 4.35 28.47
C SER A 292 -24.14 5.06 28.61
N LEU A 293 -23.70 5.82 27.61
CA LEU A 293 -22.44 6.54 27.64
C LEU A 293 -22.68 7.99 28.10
N PRO A 294 -22.13 8.41 29.24
CA PRO A 294 -22.29 9.78 29.73
C PRO A 294 -21.58 10.81 28.85
N GLN A 295 -20.51 10.38 28.19
CA GLN A 295 -19.69 11.21 27.30
C GLN A 295 -19.38 10.41 26.03
N LEU A 296 -19.39 11.10 24.88
CA LEU A 296 -18.91 10.54 23.61
C LEU A 296 -17.55 11.15 23.26
N GLU A 297 -16.66 10.32 22.72
CA GLU A 297 -15.33 10.72 22.28
C GLU A 297 -15.18 10.44 20.77
N LEU A 298 -14.78 11.47 20.02
CA LEU A 298 -14.52 11.42 18.59
C LEU A 298 -13.04 11.69 18.33
N THR A 299 -12.35 10.72 17.74
CA THR A 299 -11.04 10.93 17.12
C THR A 299 -11.24 11.18 15.64
N LEU A 300 -10.77 12.32 15.14
CA LEU A 300 -10.92 12.69 13.74
C LEU A 300 -9.57 12.69 13.02
N PHE A 301 -9.54 12.05 11.86
CA PHE A 301 -8.43 12.14 10.92
C PHE A 301 -8.90 12.76 9.61
N GLY A 302 -7.99 13.36 8.85
CA GLY A 302 -8.24 14.02 7.59
C GLY A 302 -7.28 13.52 6.52
N ALA A 303 -7.81 13.23 5.34
CA ALA A 303 -7.05 12.93 4.13
C ALA A 303 -7.43 13.91 3.00
N SER A 304 -7.86 15.12 3.35
CA SER A 304 -8.39 16.12 2.42
C SER A 304 -7.33 16.63 1.43
N GLY A 305 -7.75 16.95 0.20
CA GLY A 305 -6.89 17.50 -0.86
C GLY A 305 -7.28 17.02 -2.26
N TRP A 306 -6.36 17.13 -3.22
CA TRP A 306 -6.60 16.76 -4.61
C TRP A 306 -6.76 15.24 -4.83
N ASP A 307 -7.96 14.78 -5.20
CA ASP A 307 -8.22 13.41 -5.60
C ASP A 307 -7.78 13.22 -7.06
N ARG A 308 -6.56 12.70 -7.23
CA ARG A 308 -5.97 12.43 -8.56
C ARG A 308 -6.82 11.49 -9.42
N GLY A 309 -7.56 10.56 -8.79
CA GLY A 309 -8.41 9.62 -9.51
C GLY A 309 -9.66 10.29 -10.09
N LYS A 310 -10.16 11.35 -9.45
CA LYS A 310 -11.35 12.09 -9.86
C LYS A 310 -11.05 13.45 -10.51
N GLY A 311 -9.80 13.92 -10.45
CA GLY A 311 -9.38 15.23 -10.97
C GLY A 311 -10.14 16.38 -10.32
N ARG A 312 -10.29 16.36 -8.99
CA ARG A 312 -10.97 17.41 -8.22
C ARG A 312 -10.51 17.44 -6.76
N GLN A 313 -10.75 18.55 -6.07
CA GLN A 313 -10.59 18.66 -4.63
C GLN A 313 -11.58 17.73 -3.91
N LYS A 314 -11.15 17.17 -2.79
CA LYS A 314 -11.97 16.29 -1.96
C LYS A 314 -11.70 16.55 -0.48
N GLY A 315 -12.74 16.87 0.27
CA GLY A 315 -12.75 16.80 1.72
C GLY A 315 -12.95 15.35 2.13
N SER A 316 -12.10 14.80 2.97
CA SER A 316 -12.18 13.40 3.38
C SER A 316 -11.78 13.28 4.84
N LEU A 317 -12.78 13.10 5.70
CA LEU A 317 -12.60 12.98 7.15
C LEU A 317 -12.94 11.55 7.58
N HIS A 318 -12.11 10.98 8.43
CA HIS A 318 -12.29 9.66 9.01
C HIS A 318 -12.61 9.83 10.48
N ALA A 319 -13.86 9.57 10.85
CA ALA A 319 -14.40 9.74 12.19
C ALA A 319 -14.41 8.41 12.92
N VAL A 320 -13.68 8.32 14.04
CA VAL A 320 -13.61 7.14 14.91
C VAL A 320 -14.22 7.49 16.27
N TRP A 321 -15.33 6.85 16.62
CA TRP A 321 -15.99 7.03 17.92
C TRP A 321 -15.51 5.95 18.90
N ASN A 322 -14.40 6.21 19.59
CA ASN A 322 -13.59 5.21 20.30
C ASN A 322 -14.34 4.41 21.39
N GLY A 323 -15.39 4.98 22.00
CA GLY A 323 -16.21 4.31 23.01
C GLY A 323 -17.45 3.55 22.48
N LEU A 324 -17.77 3.68 21.18
CA LEU A 324 -18.95 3.09 20.57
C LEU A 324 -18.58 1.78 19.86
N ILE A 325 -18.66 0.66 20.58
CA ILE A 325 -18.35 -0.66 20.04
C ILE A 325 -19.58 -1.24 19.35
N VAL A 326 -19.47 -1.48 18.05
CA VAL A 326 -20.54 -1.95 17.19
C VAL A 326 -20.12 -3.20 16.42
N ASP A 327 -21.11 -3.95 15.95
CA ASP A 327 -20.95 -4.93 14.88
C ASP A 327 -21.37 -4.29 13.54
N ARG A 328 -21.23 -5.05 12.46
CA ARG A 328 -21.59 -4.60 11.11
C ARG A 328 -23.06 -4.21 10.97
N GLU A 329 -23.98 -4.94 11.62
CA GLU A 329 -25.41 -4.69 11.51
C GLU A 329 -25.79 -3.38 12.21
N ARG A 330 -25.28 -3.17 13.42
CA ARG A 330 -25.44 -1.94 14.19
C ARG A 330 -24.80 -0.75 13.50
N ALA A 331 -23.59 -0.88 12.96
CA ALA A 331 -22.94 0.19 12.20
C ALA A 331 -23.79 0.63 11.00
N SER A 332 -24.34 -0.34 10.25
CA SER A 332 -25.26 -0.07 9.14
C SER A 332 -26.54 0.63 9.60
N LEU A 333 -27.13 0.20 10.72
CA LEU A 333 -28.35 0.81 11.25
C LEU A 333 -28.09 2.22 11.78
N VAL A 334 -26.99 2.44 12.49
CA VAL A 334 -26.57 3.77 12.96
C VAL A 334 -26.46 4.73 11.78
N ARG A 335 -25.78 4.34 10.69
CA ARG A 335 -25.70 5.17 9.47
C ARG A 335 -27.08 5.52 8.91
N GLN A 336 -27.99 4.56 8.81
CA GLN A 336 -29.35 4.82 8.31
C GLN A 336 -30.13 5.79 9.20
N LEU A 337 -30.03 5.63 10.52
CA LEU A 337 -30.68 6.52 11.48
C LEU A 337 -30.05 7.92 11.46
N THR A 338 -28.74 8.03 11.29
CA THR A 338 -28.06 9.32 11.06
C THR A 338 -28.63 10.01 9.83
N LEU A 339 -28.67 9.35 8.67
CA LEU A 339 -29.22 9.92 7.43
C LEU A 339 -30.68 10.37 7.59
N GLY A 340 -31.52 9.53 8.21
CA GLY A 340 -32.92 9.88 8.47
C GLY A 340 -33.08 11.10 9.37
N ASN A 341 -32.23 11.24 10.41
CA ASN A 341 -32.25 12.39 11.30
C ASN A 341 -31.75 13.67 10.60
N PHE A 342 -30.70 13.59 9.79
CA PHE A 342 -30.25 14.73 8.97
C PHE A 342 -31.35 15.19 8.00
N GLN A 343 -31.99 14.26 7.28
CA GLN A 343 -33.07 14.60 6.36
C GLN A 343 -34.29 15.19 7.07
N LYS A 344 -34.66 14.67 8.24
CA LYS A 344 -35.74 15.23 9.06
C LYS A 344 -35.37 16.63 9.54
N LYS A 345 -34.16 16.83 10.08
CA LYS A 345 -33.68 18.11 10.61
C LYS A 345 -33.56 19.18 9.53
N MET A 346 -33.28 18.82 8.27
CA MET A 346 -33.30 19.77 7.15
C MET A 346 -34.65 20.48 7.00
N SER A 347 -35.76 19.82 7.31
CA SER A 347 -37.10 20.44 7.18
C SER A 347 -37.33 21.53 8.21
N SER A 348 -36.73 21.41 9.41
CA SER A 348 -36.95 22.33 10.53
C SER A 348 -35.77 23.25 10.86
N SER A 349 -34.57 22.97 10.37
CA SER A 349 -33.34 23.69 10.73
C SER A 349 -32.81 24.55 9.58
N ALA A 350 -32.74 25.87 9.79
CA ALA A 350 -32.19 26.80 8.82
C ALA A 350 -30.69 26.57 8.57
N TRP A 351 -29.90 26.31 9.62
CA TRP A 351 -28.44 26.12 9.47
C TRP A 351 -28.11 24.88 8.64
N LEU A 352 -28.87 23.79 8.80
CA LEU A 352 -28.60 22.54 8.08
C LEU A 352 -29.01 22.67 6.60
N ARG A 353 -30.07 23.44 6.30
CA ARG A 353 -30.43 23.78 4.91
C ARG A 353 -29.35 24.60 4.24
N ASP A 354 -28.89 25.67 4.89
CA ASP A 354 -27.80 26.53 4.38
C ASP A 354 -26.51 25.71 4.13
N MET A 355 -26.13 24.85 5.08
CA MET A 355 -25.00 23.95 4.91
C MET A 355 -25.19 22.99 3.73
N THR A 356 -26.37 22.37 3.61
CA THR A 356 -26.69 21.46 2.50
C THR A 356 -26.61 22.19 1.16
N GLU A 357 -27.12 23.42 1.09
CA GLU A 357 -27.07 24.24 -0.12
C GLU A 357 -25.62 24.61 -0.48
N LYS A 358 -24.80 25.01 0.50
CA LYS A 358 -23.36 25.26 0.30
C LYS A 358 -22.64 24.04 -0.24
N LEU A 359 -22.89 22.86 0.32
CA LEU A 359 -22.29 21.60 -0.14
C LEU A 359 -22.73 21.26 -1.57
N LYS A 360 -24.01 21.43 -1.91
CA LYS A 360 -24.53 21.20 -3.26
C LYS A 360 -24.00 22.20 -4.30
N ARG A 361 -23.76 23.45 -3.91
CA ARG A 361 -23.13 24.44 -4.79
C ARG A 361 -21.70 24.08 -5.19
N LEU A 362 -20.99 23.30 -4.35
CA LEU A 362 -19.67 22.78 -4.72
C LEU A 362 -19.76 21.63 -5.72
N ASP A 363 -20.70 20.71 -5.49
CA ASP A 363 -20.96 19.57 -6.37
C ASP A 363 -22.36 19.00 -6.07
N ASP A 364 -23.18 18.80 -7.11
CA ASP A 364 -24.52 18.24 -6.97
C ASP A 364 -24.53 16.82 -6.36
N MET A 365 -23.39 16.10 -6.41
CA MET A 365 -23.22 14.79 -5.80
C MET A 365 -23.09 14.85 -4.27
N ASN A 366 -22.91 16.03 -3.66
CA ASN A 366 -22.79 16.19 -2.21
C ASN A 366 -24.16 16.06 -1.51
N GLU A 367 -24.77 14.89 -1.65
CA GLU A 367 -25.94 14.48 -0.88
C GLU A 367 -25.50 13.80 0.43
N TRP A 368 -26.31 13.91 1.49
CA TRP A 368 -25.95 13.30 2.79
C TRP A 368 -25.63 11.81 2.71
N GLU A 369 -26.29 11.07 1.81
CA GLU A 369 -25.99 9.65 1.57
C GLU A 369 -24.60 9.42 0.95
N ALA A 370 -24.12 10.33 0.10
CA ALA A 370 -22.77 10.29 -0.45
C ALA A 370 -21.74 10.81 0.56
N ILE A 371 -22.11 11.81 1.38
CA ILE A 371 -21.25 12.39 2.41
C ILE A 371 -20.91 11.36 3.47
N PHE A 372 -21.91 10.67 4.04
CA PHE A 372 -21.68 9.54 4.94
C PHE A 372 -21.40 8.28 4.11
N ASP A 373 -20.15 8.02 3.73
CA ASP A 373 -19.83 6.95 2.77
C ASP A 373 -20.28 5.57 3.29
N ILE A 374 -21.00 4.84 2.44
CA ILE A 374 -21.48 3.49 2.72
C ILE A 374 -20.33 2.46 2.78
N THR A 375 -19.17 2.76 2.19
CA THR A 375 -18.03 1.83 2.23
C THR A 375 -17.55 1.58 3.64
N ALA A 376 -17.65 2.57 4.53
CA ALA A 376 -17.30 2.43 5.94
C ALA A 376 -18.05 1.26 6.60
N VAL A 377 -19.36 1.13 6.36
CA VAL A 377 -20.16 0.04 6.95
C VAL A 377 -20.15 -1.25 6.13
N ARG A 378 -19.88 -1.16 4.81
CA ARG A 378 -19.99 -2.31 3.90
C ARG A 378 -18.70 -3.10 3.76
N ALA A 379 -17.56 -2.42 3.62
CA ALA A 379 -16.30 -3.05 3.24
C ALA A 379 -15.54 -3.63 4.44
N GLY A 380 -15.72 -3.05 5.63
CA GLY A 380 -14.98 -3.46 6.84
C GLY A 380 -13.47 -3.29 6.68
N SER A 381 -13.03 -2.38 5.81
CA SER A 381 -11.62 -2.09 5.56
C SER A 381 -11.41 -0.59 5.59
N PHE A 382 -10.49 -0.12 6.43
CA PHE A 382 -10.28 1.30 6.67
C PHE A 382 -8.81 1.65 6.50
N ARG A 383 -8.54 2.84 5.98
CA ARG A 383 -7.16 3.29 5.87
C ARG A 383 -6.60 3.52 7.26
N MET A 384 -5.42 2.97 7.54
CA MET A 384 -4.77 3.27 8.82
C MET A 384 -4.31 4.72 8.89
N PRO A 385 -4.22 5.32 10.09
CA PRO A 385 -3.56 6.60 10.28
C PRO A 385 -2.15 6.61 9.68
N PHE A 386 -1.74 7.76 9.17
CA PHE A 386 -0.47 8.03 8.50
C PHE A 386 -0.20 7.25 7.22
N ASN A 387 -1.16 6.44 6.75
CA ASN A 387 -1.05 5.77 5.46
C ASN A 387 -1.72 6.58 4.35
N ASP A 388 -1.17 6.46 3.14
CA ASP A 388 -1.71 7.07 1.95
C ASP A 388 -2.64 6.12 1.18
N LYS A 389 -3.43 6.69 0.27
CA LYS A 389 -4.18 5.93 -0.72
C LYS A 389 -3.40 5.84 -2.02
N VAL A 390 -3.73 4.81 -2.78
CA VAL A 390 -3.21 4.65 -4.13
C VAL A 390 -4.32 4.81 -5.15
N ALA A 391 -4.13 5.77 -6.05
CA ALA A 391 -4.94 5.96 -7.24
C ALA A 391 -4.42 5.11 -8.39
N LYS A 392 -5.27 4.80 -9.37
CA LYS A 392 -4.83 4.16 -10.62
C LYS A 392 -3.96 5.16 -11.42
N PRO A 393 -2.81 4.78 -12.00
CA PRO A 393 -2.28 3.42 -12.22
C PRO A 393 -1.28 2.93 -11.16
N ARG A 394 -1.59 3.07 -9.87
CA ARG A 394 -0.77 2.75 -8.69
C ARG A 394 0.18 3.86 -8.22
N MET A 395 -0.25 5.11 -8.35
CA MET A 395 0.45 6.24 -7.75
C MET A 395 -0.19 6.60 -6.41
N LYS A 396 0.66 6.89 -5.43
CA LYS A 396 0.25 7.52 -4.18
C LYS A 396 -0.53 8.80 -4.48
N GLU A 397 -1.61 9.03 -3.74
CA GLU A 397 -2.42 10.25 -3.88
C GLU A 397 -1.71 11.47 -3.28
N GLY A 398 -0.77 11.25 -2.35
CA GLY A 398 -0.08 12.31 -1.62
C GLY A 398 -0.94 12.89 -0.50
N ARG A 399 -1.90 12.12 0.02
CA ARG A 399 -2.87 12.55 1.04
C ARG A 399 -2.98 11.50 2.14
N PRO A 400 -1.91 11.31 2.93
CA PRO A 400 -1.96 10.39 4.06
C PRO A 400 -3.08 10.77 5.02
N LEU A 401 -3.59 9.80 5.77
CA LEU A 401 -4.62 10.04 6.76
C LEU A 401 -4.00 10.65 8.02
N LEU A 402 -4.15 11.96 8.23
CA LEU A 402 -3.48 12.71 9.29
C LEU A 402 -4.41 13.06 10.44
N PRO A 403 -3.92 13.16 11.69
CA PRO A 403 -4.73 13.59 12.81
C PRO A 403 -5.28 15.02 12.65
N VAL A 404 -6.54 15.21 12.99
CA VAL A 404 -7.18 16.54 13.07
C VAL A 404 -7.42 16.92 14.53
N GLY A 405 -7.80 15.96 15.38
CA GLY A 405 -7.97 16.20 16.81
C GLY A 405 -8.79 15.11 17.51
N VAL A 406 -8.97 15.29 18.82
CA VAL A 406 -9.91 14.52 19.64
C VAL A 406 -10.92 15.48 20.25
N TRP A 407 -12.21 15.15 20.15
CA TRP A 407 -13.31 15.89 20.74
C TRP A 407 -14.06 15.02 21.75
N THR A 408 -14.44 15.62 22.87
CA THR A 408 -15.37 15.05 23.84
C THR A 408 -16.68 15.82 23.80
N PHE A 409 -17.79 15.09 23.90
CA PHE A 409 -19.14 15.63 23.92
C PHE A 409 -19.82 15.21 25.20
N ASP A 410 -20.22 16.19 26.00
CA ASP A 410 -21.02 16.00 27.21
C ASP A 410 -22.47 16.38 26.91
N PHE A 411 -23.42 15.68 27.54
CA PHE A 411 -24.84 15.80 27.22
C PHE A 411 -25.65 16.30 28.42
N THR A 412 -26.71 17.04 28.13
CA THR A 412 -27.75 17.38 29.10
C THR A 412 -28.62 16.16 29.42
N GLU A 413 -29.46 16.23 30.45
CA GLU A 413 -30.45 15.18 30.75
C GLU A 413 -31.43 14.91 29.60
N HIS A 414 -31.61 15.88 28.69
CA HIS A 414 -32.46 15.75 27.51
C HIS A 414 -31.74 15.16 26.29
N GLY A 415 -30.44 14.86 26.41
CA GLY A 415 -29.62 14.30 25.34
C GLY A 415 -29.13 15.32 24.31
N GLU A 416 -29.21 16.61 24.62
CA GLU A 416 -28.61 17.69 23.82
C GLU A 416 -27.14 17.87 24.21
N VAL A 417 -26.28 18.29 23.28
CA VAL A 417 -24.87 18.56 23.62
C VAL A 417 -24.79 19.78 24.53
N ASN A 418 -24.29 19.57 25.75
CA ASN A 418 -24.01 20.62 26.73
C ASN A 418 -22.67 21.29 26.43
N GLU A 419 -21.64 20.49 26.21
CA GLU A 419 -20.28 20.97 25.91
C GLU A 419 -19.66 20.07 24.84
N ALA A 420 -19.01 20.70 23.85
CA ALA A 420 -18.15 20.03 22.89
C ALA A 420 -16.75 20.63 23.01
N LYS A 421 -15.77 19.82 23.43
CA LYS A 421 -14.42 20.28 23.74
C LYS A 421 -13.39 19.51 22.94
N GLN A 422 -12.52 20.24 22.25
CA GLN A 422 -11.33 19.62 21.67
C GLN A 422 -10.29 19.37 22.77
N THR A 423 -10.08 18.10 23.10
CA THR A 423 -9.17 17.67 24.18
C THR A 423 -7.77 17.39 23.69
N CYS A 424 -7.60 17.05 22.41
CA CYS A 424 -6.29 16.86 21.78
C CYS A 424 -6.22 17.56 20.42
N TYR A 425 -5.09 18.21 20.17
CA TYR A 425 -4.71 18.79 18.88
C TYR A 425 -3.71 17.86 18.17
N PRO A 426 -3.47 18.01 16.84
CA PRO A 426 -2.62 17.07 16.08
C PRO A 426 -1.24 16.82 16.68
N ASN A 427 -0.65 17.81 17.36
CA ASN A 427 0.67 17.75 17.99
C ASN A 427 0.63 17.39 19.49
N THR A 428 -0.53 17.07 20.05
CA THR A 428 -0.69 16.75 21.49
C THR A 428 -0.32 15.30 21.80
N LEU A 429 -0.60 14.39 20.86
CA LEU A 429 -0.30 12.96 21.00
C LEU A 429 0.85 12.57 20.07
N SER A 430 1.59 11.53 20.44
CA SER A 430 2.58 10.91 19.57
C SER A 430 1.92 10.27 18.35
N THR A 431 2.67 10.15 17.24
CA THR A 431 2.23 9.44 16.02
C THR A 431 1.72 8.03 16.33
N ARG A 432 2.36 7.35 17.29
CA ARG A 432 1.93 6.04 17.77
C ARG A 432 0.58 6.06 18.51
N GLU A 433 0.35 7.00 19.42
CA GLU A 433 -0.94 7.13 20.12
C GLU A 433 -2.07 7.42 19.12
N TRP A 434 -1.81 8.23 18.09
CA TRP A 434 -2.76 8.43 16.98
C TRP A 434 -3.06 7.13 16.21
N LEU A 435 -2.06 6.29 15.95
CA LEU A 435 -2.26 4.96 15.35
C LEU A 435 -3.16 4.08 16.23
N GLU A 436 -2.93 4.08 17.54
CA GLU A 436 -3.75 3.32 18.50
C GLU A 436 -5.21 3.80 18.51
N ARG A 437 -5.44 5.11 18.46
CA ARG A 437 -6.78 5.70 18.47
C ARG A 437 -7.52 5.54 17.14
N GLY A 438 -6.81 5.48 16.02
CA GLY A 438 -7.40 5.30 14.69
C GLY A 438 -7.49 3.85 14.22
N SER A 439 -7.04 2.89 15.03
CA SER A 439 -7.17 1.47 14.70
C SER A 439 -8.62 1.02 14.79
N VAL A 440 -9.02 0.20 13.83
CA VAL A 440 -10.38 -0.32 13.66
C VAL A 440 -10.52 -1.75 14.19
N ARG A 441 -9.42 -2.33 14.69
CA ARG A 441 -9.37 -3.65 15.30
C ARG A 441 -9.41 -3.52 16.81
N LEU A 442 -10.24 -4.36 17.43
CA LEU A 442 -10.29 -4.47 18.88
C LEU A 442 -9.51 -5.70 19.35
N PHE A 443 -8.92 -5.55 20.52
CA PHE A 443 -8.12 -6.58 21.15
C PHE A 443 -8.99 -7.39 22.08
N THR A 444 -8.73 -8.68 22.10
CA THR A 444 -9.26 -9.49 23.17
C THR A 444 -8.62 -9.05 24.49
N ASP A 445 -9.41 -9.01 25.56
CA ASP A 445 -8.87 -8.87 26.91
C ASP A 445 -7.95 -10.05 27.27
N THR A 446 -7.39 -10.05 28.49
CA THR A 446 -6.55 -11.15 28.99
C THR A 446 -7.27 -12.50 29.00
N SER A 447 -8.60 -12.53 28.88
CA SER A 447 -9.43 -13.73 28.79
C SER A 447 -9.72 -14.18 27.36
N GLY A 448 -9.17 -13.50 26.35
CA GLY A 448 -9.42 -13.82 24.95
C GLY A 448 -10.78 -13.32 24.43
N ARG A 449 -11.45 -12.40 25.13
CA ARG A 449 -12.78 -11.89 24.75
C ARG A 449 -12.70 -10.48 24.18
N LEU A 450 -13.35 -10.26 23.03
CA LEU A 450 -13.52 -8.92 22.47
C LEU A 450 -14.41 -8.05 23.38
N PRO A 451 -14.23 -6.71 23.37
CA PRO A 451 -15.08 -5.79 24.09
C PRO A 451 -16.57 -6.04 23.80
N LEU A 452 -17.42 -5.84 24.80
CA LEU A 452 -18.86 -5.97 24.61
C LEU A 452 -19.35 -4.88 23.66
N LEU A 453 -20.38 -5.22 22.89
CA LEU A 453 -21.07 -4.23 22.08
C LEU A 453 -21.70 -3.19 23.01
N THR A 454 -21.53 -1.90 22.70
CA THR A 454 -22.13 -0.82 23.48
C THR A 454 -23.66 -0.97 23.48
N HIS A 455 -24.29 -0.68 24.61
CA HIS A 455 -25.73 -0.78 24.76
C HIS A 455 -26.44 0.10 23.74
N PHE A 456 -27.25 -0.51 22.87
CA PHE A 456 -27.87 0.13 21.73
C PHE A 456 -29.38 0.18 21.94
N GLU A 457 -29.92 1.39 22.08
CA GLU A 457 -31.35 1.65 22.27
C GLU A 457 -31.92 2.42 21.07
N PRO A 458 -32.32 1.72 20.00
CA PRO A 458 -33.05 2.35 18.93
C PRO A 458 -34.46 2.67 19.45
N ARG A 459 -34.66 3.84 20.08
CA ARG A 459 -35.95 4.25 20.66
C ARG A 459 -37.09 3.97 19.66
N LEU A 460 -37.95 3.02 20.05
CA LEU A 460 -38.97 2.36 19.21
C LEU A 460 -39.92 3.33 18.50
N HIS A 461 -40.10 4.52 19.05
CA HIS A 461 -41.01 5.55 18.52
C HIS A 461 -40.47 6.22 17.26
N LEU A 462 -39.15 6.33 17.09
CA LEU A 462 -38.51 6.81 15.86
C LEU A 462 -38.34 5.67 14.84
N THR A 463 -38.20 4.43 15.32
CA THR A 463 -37.91 3.28 14.48
C THR A 463 -39.14 2.53 13.98
N ARG A 464 -40.36 2.72 14.48
CA ARG A 464 -41.53 1.99 13.91
C ARG A 464 -41.80 2.28 12.42
N HIS A 465 -41.36 3.43 11.90
CA HIS A 465 -41.44 3.78 10.48
C HIS A 465 -40.13 3.54 9.71
N LEU A 466 -39.01 3.39 10.42
CA LEU A 466 -37.66 3.23 9.86
C LEU A 466 -37.09 1.81 10.01
N TRP A 467 -37.70 0.97 10.85
CA TRP A 467 -37.46 -0.46 10.85
C TRP A 467 -37.94 -0.97 9.49
N PRO A 468 -37.10 -1.68 8.74
CA PRO A 468 -37.49 -2.12 7.42
C PRO A 468 -38.65 -3.09 7.60
N LYS A 469 -39.87 -2.66 7.23
CA LYS A 469 -40.84 -3.57 6.61
C LYS A 469 -40.12 -4.14 5.40
N GLN A 470 -39.40 -5.25 5.61
CA GLN A 470 -38.74 -6.08 4.61
C GLN A 470 -38.43 -5.31 3.32
N VAL A 471 -37.49 -4.36 3.39
CA VAL A 471 -37.08 -3.41 2.32
C VAL A 471 -37.93 -3.57 1.05
N GLN A 472 -39.13 -2.97 1.04
CA GLN A 472 -39.65 -2.48 -0.22
C GLN A 472 -38.60 -1.47 -0.65
N HIS A 473 -37.78 -1.85 -1.64
CA HIS A 473 -36.90 -0.94 -2.35
C HIS A 473 -37.68 0.34 -2.57
N PHE A 474 -37.27 1.42 -1.89
CA PHE A 474 -37.91 2.72 -1.98
C PHE A 474 -37.96 3.07 -3.47
N SER A 475 -39.15 2.93 -4.05
CA SER A 475 -39.45 3.40 -5.39
C SER A 475 -39.21 4.91 -5.36
N HIS A 476 -38.05 5.31 -5.86
CA HIS A 476 -37.71 6.69 -6.12
C HIS A 476 -38.77 7.26 -7.07
N SER A 477 -39.75 7.95 -6.50
CA SER A 477 -40.69 8.78 -7.22
C SER A 477 -39.96 10.03 -7.69
N GLY A 478 -39.71 10.12 -9.00
CA GLY A 478 -39.16 11.29 -9.66
C GLY A 478 -37.78 11.07 -10.26
N SER A 479 -37.71 10.86 -11.58
CA SER A 479 -36.51 10.81 -12.45
C SER A 479 -35.49 9.65 -12.28
N GLY A 480 -35.28 9.10 -11.08
CA GLY A 480 -34.26 8.05 -10.83
C GLY A 480 -34.63 6.65 -11.34
N ALA A 481 -35.93 6.31 -11.37
CA ALA A 481 -36.39 4.97 -11.76
C ALA A 481 -36.14 4.64 -13.25
N CYS A 482 -36.17 5.63 -14.14
CA CYS A 482 -35.81 5.42 -15.55
C CYS A 482 -34.31 5.11 -15.70
N ARG A 483 -33.44 5.86 -15.01
CA ARG A 483 -31.98 5.62 -15.05
C ARG A 483 -31.61 4.25 -14.47
N LEU A 484 -32.27 3.80 -13.41
CA LEU A 484 -32.03 2.48 -12.84
C LEU A 484 -32.48 1.34 -13.77
N LYS A 485 -33.66 1.46 -14.41
CA LYS A 485 -34.12 0.49 -15.40
C LYS A 485 -33.18 0.41 -16.60
N GLU A 486 -32.71 1.56 -17.09
CA GLU A 486 -31.76 1.63 -18.19
C GLU A 486 -30.40 1.04 -17.80
N LYS A 487 -29.91 1.32 -16.59
CA LYS A 487 -28.66 0.71 -16.08
C LYS A 487 -28.80 -0.81 -15.94
N LEU A 488 -29.90 -1.31 -15.38
CA LEU A 488 -30.16 -2.75 -15.29
C LEU A 488 -30.34 -3.40 -16.66
N ALA A 489 -30.93 -2.70 -17.63
CA ALA A 489 -31.02 -3.16 -19.01
C ALA A 489 -29.63 -3.28 -19.65
N LYS A 490 -28.79 -2.23 -19.52
CA LYS A 490 -27.39 -2.23 -20.00
C LYS A 490 -26.54 -3.30 -19.32
N GLU A 491 -26.68 -3.49 -18.02
CA GLU A 491 -25.97 -4.56 -17.29
C GLU A 491 -26.44 -5.95 -17.71
N LYS A 492 -27.75 -6.13 -17.95
CA LYS A 492 -28.32 -7.37 -18.48
C LYS A 492 -27.83 -7.65 -19.90
N GLU A 493 -27.81 -6.65 -20.77
CA GLU A 493 -27.31 -6.75 -22.14
C GLU A 493 -25.83 -7.10 -22.15
N LYS A 494 -25.00 -6.36 -21.41
CA LYS A 494 -23.57 -6.65 -21.25
C LYS A 494 -23.32 -8.07 -20.72
N TRP A 495 -24.12 -8.52 -19.77
CA TRP A 495 -24.03 -9.89 -19.26
C TRP A 495 -24.42 -10.94 -20.31
N LEU A 496 -25.47 -10.67 -21.12
CA LEU A 496 -25.87 -11.56 -22.21
C LEU A 496 -24.78 -11.65 -23.27
N ASP A 497 -24.19 -10.53 -23.67
CA ASP A 497 -23.07 -10.49 -24.63
C ASP A 497 -21.86 -11.24 -24.09
N GLU A 498 -21.50 -11.03 -22.81
CA GLU A 498 -20.42 -11.75 -22.14
C GLU A 498 -20.69 -13.26 -22.10
N GLN A 499 -21.94 -13.70 -21.82
CA GLN A 499 -22.29 -15.12 -21.86
C GLN A 499 -22.25 -15.70 -23.27
N ARG A 500 -22.61 -14.92 -24.29
CA ARG A 500 -22.64 -15.35 -25.69
C ARG A 500 -21.22 -15.53 -26.24
N ASN A 501 -20.32 -14.62 -25.89
CA ASN A 501 -18.92 -14.68 -26.28
C ASN A 501 -18.12 -15.80 -25.60
N ARG A 502 -18.63 -16.34 -24.48
CA ARG A 502 -18.00 -17.45 -23.72
C ARG A 502 -18.55 -18.83 -24.05
N ARG A 503 -19.52 -18.94 -24.95
CA ARG A 503 -20.22 -20.19 -25.25
C ARG A 503 -20.10 -20.54 -26.71
N PHE A 504 -19.73 -21.79 -26.95
CA PHE A 504 -19.57 -22.37 -28.27
C PHE A 504 -20.40 -23.64 -28.40
N ARG A 505 -20.52 -24.13 -29.62
CA ARG A 505 -21.10 -25.42 -29.97
C ARG A 505 -20.05 -26.23 -30.72
N PHE A 506 -19.71 -27.39 -30.17
CA PHE A 506 -18.83 -28.35 -30.80
C PHE A 506 -19.66 -29.56 -31.27
N ARG A 507 -19.48 -29.96 -32.53
CA ARG A 507 -20.20 -31.09 -33.14
C ARG A 507 -19.35 -32.35 -33.05
N GLY A 508 -19.23 -32.89 -31.84
CA GLY A 508 -18.47 -34.10 -31.56
C GLY A 508 -18.56 -34.50 -30.10
N SER A 509 -17.88 -35.58 -29.75
CA SER A 509 -17.73 -36.04 -28.38
C SER A 509 -16.74 -35.17 -27.60
N ALA A 510 -16.80 -35.22 -26.27
CA ALA A 510 -15.85 -34.52 -25.41
C ALA A 510 -14.41 -35.00 -25.58
N LYS A 511 -14.22 -36.26 -26.01
CA LYS A 511 -12.89 -36.81 -26.35
C LYS A 511 -12.34 -36.16 -27.63
N GLU A 512 -13.16 -36.04 -28.66
CA GLU A 512 -12.78 -35.34 -29.89
C GLU A 512 -12.50 -33.85 -29.62
N PHE A 513 -13.29 -33.23 -28.74
CA PHE A 513 -13.02 -31.85 -28.28
C PHE A 513 -11.64 -31.75 -27.62
N LYS A 514 -11.29 -32.66 -26.69
CA LYS A 514 -9.97 -32.70 -26.04
C LYS A 514 -8.86 -32.80 -27.09
N SER A 515 -8.95 -33.76 -28.02
CA SER A 515 -7.94 -33.92 -29.06
C SER A 515 -7.76 -32.65 -29.91
N LYS A 516 -8.86 -31.97 -30.27
CA LYS A 516 -8.81 -30.74 -31.06
C LYS A 516 -8.20 -29.56 -30.31
N ILE A 517 -8.59 -29.33 -29.06
CA ILE A 517 -8.04 -28.22 -28.28
C ILE A 517 -6.56 -28.47 -27.94
N ASP A 518 -6.18 -29.70 -27.67
CA ASP A 518 -4.80 -30.07 -27.37
C ASP A 518 -3.89 -29.91 -28.61
N GLU A 519 -4.38 -30.31 -29.80
CA GLU A 519 -3.72 -30.06 -31.09
C GLU A 519 -3.44 -28.56 -31.31
N HIS A 520 -4.42 -27.68 -31.08
CA HIS A 520 -4.26 -26.23 -31.24
C HIS A 520 -3.30 -25.60 -30.21
N LEU A 521 -3.12 -26.24 -29.06
CA LEU A 521 -2.17 -25.82 -28.03
C LEU A 521 -0.78 -26.43 -28.20
N GLY A 522 -0.56 -27.20 -29.27
CA GLY A 522 0.71 -27.88 -29.54
C GLY A 522 1.01 -29.01 -28.55
N ASP A 523 -0.03 -29.67 -28.04
CA ASP A 523 0.03 -30.86 -27.18
C ASP A 523 -0.75 -32.01 -27.84
N ALA A 524 -0.41 -32.40 -29.07
CA ALA A 524 -1.22 -33.36 -29.83
C ALA A 524 -1.45 -34.72 -29.12
N MET A 525 -0.54 -35.12 -28.21
CA MET A 525 -0.67 -36.33 -27.39
C MET A 525 -1.59 -36.12 -26.17
N GLY A 526 -1.81 -34.87 -25.77
CA GLY A 526 -2.69 -34.48 -24.68
C GLY A 526 -2.14 -34.83 -23.30
N ASP A 527 -0.81 -34.91 -23.17
CA ASP A 527 -0.11 -35.33 -21.94
C ASP A 527 -0.15 -34.24 -20.87
N GLU A 528 -0.36 -32.99 -21.27
CA GLU A 528 -0.38 -31.83 -20.37
C GLU A 528 -1.80 -31.37 -20.03
N SER A 529 -2.82 -32.05 -20.55
CA SER A 529 -4.22 -31.74 -20.30
C SER A 529 -5.01 -32.92 -19.73
N THR A 530 -6.02 -32.60 -18.94
CA THR A 530 -6.93 -33.57 -18.33
C THR A 530 -8.36 -33.31 -18.78
N LEU A 531 -9.15 -34.37 -18.95
CA LEU A 531 -10.58 -34.30 -19.24
C LEU A 531 -11.34 -35.13 -18.20
N VAL A 532 -12.01 -34.45 -17.27
CA VAL A 532 -12.65 -35.08 -16.11
C VAL A 532 -14.16 -34.92 -16.20
N LYS A 533 -14.90 -36.00 -16.00
CA LYS A 533 -16.37 -35.95 -15.92
C LYS A 533 -16.81 -35.23 -14.64
N ILE A 534 -17.70 -34.24 -14.75
CA ILE A 534 -18.23 -33.45 -13.63
C ILE A 534 -19.74 -33.62 -13.49
N GLN A 535 -20.29 -33.22 -12.34
CA GLN A 535 -21.73 -33.31 -12.07
C GLN A 535 -22.54 -32.45 -13.05
N SER A 536 -23.62 -33.02 -13.57
CA SER A 536 -24.49 -32.42 -14.58
C SER A 536 -25.97 -32.69 -14.27
N LYS A 537 -26.87 -32.01 -14.98
CA LYS A 537 -28.31 -32.29 -14.87
C LYS A 537 -28.62 -33.71 -15.40
N PRO A 538 -29.70 -34.34 -14.92
CA PRO A 538 -30.19 -35.60 -15.50
C PRO A 538 -30.29 -35.49 -17.03
N ARG A 539 -29.82 -36.53 -17.74
CA ARG A 539 -29.76 -36.64 -19.23
C ARG A 539 -28.63 -35.88 -19.93
N THR A 540 -27.81 -35.13 -19.21
CA THR A 540 -26.61 -34.49 -19.79
C THR A 540 -25.37 -35.03 -19.12
N ILE A 541 -24.26 -35.11 -19.85
CA ILE A 541 -22.94 -35.41 -19.29
C ILE A 541 -22.09 -34.17 -19.49
N ARG A 542 -21.36 -33.75 -18.45
CA ARG A 542 -20.41 -32.64 -18.56
C ARG A 542 -19.00 -33.13 -18.30
N TRP A 543 -18.09 -32.61 -19.09
CA TRP A 543 -16.66 -32.85 -19.01
C TRP A 543 -15.94 -31.53 -18.79
N LEU A 544 -14.92 -31.53 -17.95
CA LEU A 544 -14.06 -30.38 -17.67
C LEU A 544 -12.68 -30.68 -18.24
N TRP A 545 -12.30 -29.93 -19.27
CA TRP A 545 -10.96 -29.89 -19.81
C TRP A 545 -10.12 -28.84 -19.06
N SER A 546 -8.89 -29.18 -18.71
CA SER A 546 -7.89 -28.25 -18.13
C SER A 546 -6.48 -28.61 -18.55
N SER A 547 -5.57 -27.64 -18.62
CA SER A 547 -4.18 -27.84 -19.04
C SER A 547 -3.20 -27.26 -18.02
N ARG A 548 -1.99 -27.85 -17.93
CA ARG A 548 -0.88 -27.32 -17.12
C ARG A 548 -0.25 -26.06 -17.74
N ARG A 549 -0.32 -25.89 -19.06
CA ARG A 549 0.28 -24.74 -19.78
C ARG A 549 -0.57 -23.49 -19.69
N VAL A 550 -1.89 -23.67 -19.74
CA VAL A 550 -2.85 -22.58 -19.84
C VAL A 550 -3.71 -22.57 -18.59
N LYS A 551 -3.59 -21.50 -17.80
CA LYS A 551 -4.49 -21.29 -16.67
C LYS A 551 -5.90 -21.03 -17.21
N GLY A 552 -6.89 -21.80 -16.78
CA GLY A 552 -8.26 -21.74 -17.29
C GLY A 552 -8.84 -23.15 -17.43
N ALA A 553 -10.13 -23.25 -17.75
CA ALA A 553 -10.77 -24.54 -18.01
C ALA A 553 -11.91 -24.40 -19.00
N VAL A 554 -12.23 -25.50 -19.70
CA VAL A 554 -13.32 -25.54 -20.68
C VAL A 554 -14.28 -26.66 -20.33
N GLU A 555 -15.57 -26.35 -20.19
CA GLU A 555 -16.60 -27.34 -19.98
C GLU A 555 -17.23 -27.74 -21.30
N VAL A 556 -17.39 -29.05 -21.54
CA VAL A 556 -18.08 -29.61 -22.71
C VAL A 556 -19.27 -30.42 -22.22
N GLN A 557 -20.47 -30.13 -22.74
CA GLN A 557 -21.70 -30.83 -22.40
C GLN A 557 -22.16 -31.70 -23.57
N GLU A 558 -22.38 -32.98 -23.30
CA GLU A 558 -22.99 -33.95 -24.21
C GLU A 558 -24.45 -34.23 -23.80
N PRO A 559 -25.34 -34.53 -24.76
CA PRO A 559 -25.09 -34.63 -26.21
C PRO A 559 -25.18 -33.28 -26.97
N ASP A 560 -25.55 -32.20 -26.29
CA ASP A 560 -25.87 -30.91 -26.95
C ASP A 560 -24.67 -30.23 -27.62
N GLY A 561 -23.44 -30.65 -27.27
CA GLY A 561 -22.20 -30.09 -27.77
C GLY A 561 -21.88 -28.69 -27.19
N GLN A 562 -22.53 -28.28 -26.10
CA GLN A 562 -22.32 -26.96 -25.52
C GLN A 562 -20.94 -26.87 -24.88
N VAL A 563 -20.16 -25.88 -25.29
CA VAL A 563 -18.84 -25.56 -24.75
C VAL A 563 -18.92 -24.26 -23.94
N PHE A 564 -18.34 -24.24 -22.73
CA PHE A 564 -18.33 -23.05 -21.86
C PHE A 564 -16.95 -22.81 -21.26
N ILE A 565 -16.43 -21.59 -21.43
CA ILE A 565 -15.07 -21.23 -21.03
C ILE A 565 -15.06 -20.62 -19.60
N ARG A 566 -14.19 -21.13 -18.74
CA ARG A 566 -13.95 -20.71 -17.35
C ARG A 566 -12.55 -20.11 -17.19
N GLY A 567 -12.42 -19.16 -16.27
CA GLY A 567 -11.16 -18.51 -15.94
C GLY A 567 -11.37 -17.03 -15.60
N ASN A 568 -10.28 -16.30 -15.37
CA ASN A 568 -10.29 -14.85 -15.37
C ASN A 568 -10.40 -14.30 -16.82
N LEU A 569 -10.48 -12.96 -16.98
CA LEU A 569 -10.72 -12.36 -18.30
C LEU A 569 -9.63 -12.69 -19.33
N GLU A 570 -8.35 -12.61 -18.95
CA GLU A 570 -7.21 -12.88 -19.83
C GLU A 570 -7.21 -14.33 -20.31
N GLN A 571 -7.41 -15.26 -19.37
CA GLN A 571 -7.51 -16.69 -19.63
C GLN A 571 -8.67 -17.04 -20.57
N GLN A 572 -9.82 -16.41 -20.35
CA GLN A 572 -10.98 -16.60 -21.21
C GLN A 572 -10.74 -16.08 -22.62
N LEU A 573 -10.16 -14.88 -22.79
CA LEU A 573 -9.89 -14.32 -24.12
C LEU A 573 -8.98 -15.24 -24.94
N PHE A 574 -7.93 -15.77 -24.32
CA PHE A 574 -7.05 -16.75 -24.95
C PHE A 574 -7.80 -18.03 -25.37
N LEU A 575 -8.54 -18.66 -24.44
CA LEU A 575 -9.29 -19.88 -24.74
C LEU A 575 -10.43 -19.65 -25.74
N ILE A 576 -11.06 -18.47 -25.75
CA ILE A 576 -12.07 -18.07 -26.73
C ILE A 576 -11.46 -18.07 -28.14
N GLN A 577 -10.25 -17.55 -28.28
CA GLN A 577 -9.56 -17.50 -29.57
C GLN A 577 -9.25 -18.92 -30.07
N VAL A 578 -8.68 -19.76 -29.21
CA VAL A 578 -8.35 -21.16 -29.56
C VAL A 578 -9.60 -21.96 -29.93
N VAL A 579 -10.66 -21.89 -29.13
CA VAL A 579 -11.89 -22.67 -29.36
C VAL A 579 -12.64 -22.19 -30.61
N ARG A 580 -12.54 -20.91 -30.96
CA ARG A 580 -13.21 -20.35 -32.14
C ARG A 580 -12.68 -20.94 -33.45
N ASP A 581 -11.46 -21.47 -33.48
CA ASP A 581 -10.86 -22.04 -34.68
C ASP A 581 -11.52 -23.37 -35.11
N PHE A 582 -12.21 -24.06 -34.18
CA PHE A 582 -12.81 -25.38 -34.47
C PHE A 582 -14.20 -25.61 -33.86
N ALA A 583 -14.82 -24.60 -33.24
CA ALA A 583 -16.18 -24.68 -32.70
C ALA A 583 -17.05 -23.50 -33.14
N ASP A 584 -18.34 -23.78 -33.36
CA ASP A 584 -19.33 -22.78 -33.78
C ASP A 584 -19.72 -21.89 -32.59
N LEU A 585 -20.19 -20.65 -32.84
CA LEU A 585 -20.79 -19.83 -31.77
C LEU A 585 -22.08 -20.48 -31.24
N TRP A 586 -22.29 -20.46 -29.93
CA TRP A 586 -23.50 -21.01 -29.32
C TRP A 586 -24.73 -20.15 -29.66
N ASN A 587 -25.71 -20.76 -30.33
CA ASN A 587 -26.97 -20.12 -30.71
C ASN A 587 -28.16 -20.55 -29.84
N GLY A 588 -27.97 -21.46 -28.88
CA GLY A 588 -29.04 -21.93 -27.99
C GLY A 588 -29.32 -20.99 -26.82
N GLU A 589 -30.17 -21.44 -25.90
CA GLU A 589 -30.56 -20.65 -24.74
C GLU A 589 -29.35 -20.30 -23.84
N LEU A 590 -29.27 -19.04 -23.44
CA LEU A 590 -28.32 -18.59 -22.42
C LEU A 590 -28.91 -18.85 -21.03
N PRO A 591 -28.08 -19.14 -20.02
CA PRO A 591 -28.57 -19.28 -18.66
C PRO A 591 -29.34 -18.02 -18.23
N LYS A 592 -30.34 -18.18 -17.37
CA LYS A 592 -30.96 -17.01 -16.72
C LYS A 592 -29.93 -16.41 -15.75
N ALA A 593 -29.75 -15.09 -15.75
CA ALA A 593 -28.85 -14.39 -14.84
C ALA A 593 -29.28 -14.57 -13.37
N LYS A 594 -28.87 -15.67 -12.73
CA LYS A 594 -29.29 -16.03 -11.37
C LYS A 594 -28.77 -15.10 -10.27
N ARG A 595 -27.75 -14.25 -10.57
CA ARG A 595 -27.08 -13.38 -9.58
C ARG A 595 -27.26 -11.88 -9.79
N LEU A 596 -27.47 -11.38 -11.02
CA LEU A 596 -27.70 -9.94 -11.25
C LEU A 596 -29.00 -9.43 -10.60
N PHE A 597 -29.98 -10.31 -10.39
CA PHE A 597 -31.30 -9.95 -9.85
C PHE A 597 -31.56 -10.41 -8.41
N LYS A 598 -30.58 -11.07 -7.75
CA LYS A 598 -30.71 -11.39 -6.31
C LYS A 598 -30.47 -10.20 -5.40
N LEU A 599 -30.01 -9.07 -5.94
CA LEU A 599 -30.01 -7.78 -5.24
C LEU A 599 -31.41 -7.11 -5.21
N THR A 600 -32.43 -7.67 -5.88
CA THR A 600 -33.75 -7.03 -6.03
C THR A 600 -34.99 -7.94 -5.90
N ARG A 601 -34.86 -9.22 -5.50
CA ARG A 601 -36.03 -10.05 -5.16
C ARG A 601 -35.92 -10.75 -3.80
N PRO A 602 -36.82 -10.49 -2.84
CA PRO A 602 -36.92 -11.27 -1.63
C PRO A 602 -37.48 -12.68 -1.94
N SER A 603 -36.99 -13.65 -1.18
CA SER A 603 -37.42 -15.06 -1.24
C SER A 603 -38.84 -15.23 -0.73
N ASN A 604 -39.65 -15.92 -1.54
CA ASN A 604 -40.87 -16.68 -1.23
C ASN A 604 -41.52 -16.50 0.15
N ALA A 605 -42.60 -15.73 0.18
CA ALA A 605 -43.79 -16.01 0.98
C ALA A 605 -45.02 -15.62 0.14
N SER A 606 -45.60 -16.58 -0.58
CA SER A 606 -46.84 -16.38 -1.34
C SER A 606 -47.70 -17.63 -1.30
N SER A 607 -48.38 -17.80 -0.17
CA SER A 607 -49.60 -18.57 -0.05
C SER A 607 -50.41 -17.99 1.11
N GLN A 608 -51.01 -16.81 0.87
CA GLN A 608 -52.21 -16.26 1.51
C GLN A 608 -52.22 -14.74 1.31
N LEU A 609 -53.20 -14.27 0.52
CA LEU A 609 -53.82 -12.94 0.44
C LEU A 609 -54.17 -12.62 -1.03
N GLN A 610 -55.18 -13.32 -1.53
CA GLN A 610 -56.06 -12.75 -2.55
C GLN A 610 -57.28 -12.18 -1.82
N ARG A 611 -57.55 -10.90 -2.09
CA ARG A 611 -58.81 -10.14 -2.01
C ARG A 611 -58.61 -8.81 -1.30
N ALA A 612 -58.47 -7.75 -2.09
CA ALA A 612 -59.23 -6.51 -1.91
C ALA A 612 -58.96 -5.56 -3.10
N ASN A 613 -60.04 -5.34 -3.85
CA ASN A 613 -60.41 -4.21 -4.70
C ASN A 613 -59.53 -2.94 -4.67
N CYS A 614 -59.26 -2.36 -5.84
CA CYS A 614 -59.97 -1.13 -6.22
C CYS A 614 -59.87 -0.85 -7.73
N HIS A 615 -61.04 -0.57 -8.29
CA HIS A 615 -61.35 -0.11 -9.63
C HIS A 615 -61.20 1.42 -9.72
N GLU A 616 -61.09 1.93 -10.96
CA GLU A 616 -61.26 3.34 -11.39
C GLU A 616 -60.09 4.30 -11.02
N CYS A 617 -59.53 5.14 -11.90
CA CYS A 617 -60.09 5.90 -13.04
C CYS A 617 -59.15 5.90 -14.26
N GLY A 618 -59.72 6.13 -15.46
CA GLY A 618 -58.99 6.23 -16.72
C GLY A 618 -58.92 7.64 -17.34
N ARG A 619 -58.22 7.68 -18.50
CA ARG A 619 -58.25 8.68 -19.61
C ARG A 619 -57.58 10.06 -19.31
N HIS A 620 -56.87 10.77 -20.19
CA HIS A 620 -56.67 10.77 -21.66
C HIS A 620 -55.43 11.65 -22.06
N VAL A 621 -54.77 11.29 -23.19
CA VAL A 621 -54.06 12.04 -24.29
C VAL A 621 -52.84 13.00 -24.08
N ALA A 622 -51.93 12.90 -25.09
CA ALA A 622 -51.06 13.90 -25.74
C ALA A 622 -49.55 13.74 -25.45
N VAL A 623 -48.76 13.07 -26.31
CA VAL A 623 -48.10 13.60 -27.53
C VAL A 623 -47.33 14.90 -27.29
N GLY A 624 -46.00 14.79 -27.27
CA GLY A 624 -45.09 15.92 -27.26
C GLY A 624 -43.70 15.47 -27.69
N GLN A 625 -43.41 15.62 -28.98
CA GLN A 625 -42.08 15.54 -29.58
C GLN A 625 -41.14 16.54 -28.88
N LYS A 626 -39.90 16.13 -28.62
CA LYS A 626 -38.78 17.06 -28.48
C LYS A 626 -37.61 16.62 -29.34
N TYR A 627 -37.19 17.58 -30.14
CA TYR A 627 -35.95 17.68 -30.89
C TYR A 627 -34.72 17.31 -30.06
N CYS A 628 -33.78 16.60 -30.69
CA CYS A 628 -32.37 16.67 -30.33
C CYS A 628 -31.58 16.98 -31.60
N ASP A 629 -30.90 18.13 -31.57
CA ASP A 629 -29.88 18.54 -32.53
C ASP A 629 -28.64 17.61 -32.45
N PRO A 630 -27.93 17.37 -33.56
CA PRO A 630 -26.72 16.57 -33.59
C PRO A 630 -25.47 17.44 -33.52
N CYS A 631 -24.50 17.06 -32.69
CA CYS A 631 -23.11 17.45 -32.93
C CYS A 631 -22.17 16.42 -32.32
N TRP A 632 -21.03 16.22 -32.99
CA TRP A 632 -19.94 15.24 -32.73
C TRP A 632 -20.00 13.93 -33.53
N GLN A 633 -19.78 14.08 -34.85
CA GLN A 633 -18.93 13.17 -35.62
C GLN A 633 -17.45 13.60 -35.50
N GLN A 634 -16.56 12.66 -35.89
CA GLN A 634 -15.13 12.82 -36.18
C GLN A 634 -14.13 12.56 -35.02
N TYR A 635 -13.73 11.29 -34.85
CA TYR A 635 -12.48 10.76 -35.42
C TYR A 635 -12.35 9.26 -35.13
N GLN A 636 -12.42 8.45 -36.20
CA GLN A 636 -11.91 7.07 -36.29
C GLN A 636 -10.72 7.07 -37.26
N SER A 637 -9.93 5.98 -37.21
CA SER A 637 -8.66 5.71 -37.89
C SER A 637 -7.44 6.27 -37.14
N THR A 638 -6.41 5.51 -36.80
CA THR A 638 -5.79 4.41 -37.57
C THR A 638 -5.35 3.25 -36.66
N HIS A 639 -5.73 2.05 -37.06
CA HIS A 639 -5.08 0.79 -36.70
C HIS A 639 -4.28 0.32 -37.92
N ASP A 640 -3.22 -0.45 -37.67
CA ASP A 640 -2.45 -1.29 -38.61
C ASP A 640 -1.22 -0.65 -39.26
N GLU A 641 -0.06 -0.91 -38.65
CA GLU A 641 1.15 -1.38 -39.34
C GLU A 641 2.17 -1.92 -38.32
N ALA A 642 3.00 -2.88 -38.76
CA ALA A 642 4.05 -3.60 -38.02
C ALA A 642 3.62 -4.85 -37.22
N ARG A 643 3.14 -5.86 -37.96
CA ARG A 643 3.32 -7.28 -37.63
C ARG A 643 4.37 -7.84 -38.60
N ASP A 644 5.36 -8.53 -38.05
CA ASP A 644 6.36 -9.43 -38.68
C ASP A 644 7.83 -9.02 -38.51
N ARG A 645 8.46 -9.64 -37.50
CA ARG A 645 9.76 -10.32 -37.59
C ARG A 645 10.05 -11.10 -36.30
N GLY A 646 10.06 -12.44 -36.43
CA GLY A 646 11.11 -13.30 -35.86
C GLY A 646 11.04 -13.70 -34.38
N ASN A 647 10.69 -14.96 -34.17
CA ASN A 647 11.02 -15.81 -33.03
C ASN A 647 12.42 -15.56 -32.43
N ASN A 648 12.51 -15.40 -31.11
CA ASN A 648 13.26 -16.28 -30.18
C ASN A 648 13.55 -15.58 -28.84
N TRP A 649 13.40 -16.37 -27.76
CA TRP A 649 13.94 -16.21 -26.40
C TRP A 649 13.07 -15.52 -25.34
N TRP A 650 12.57 -16.38 -24.44
CA TRP A 650 12.07 -16.06 -23.11
C TRP A 650 13.24 -15.67 -22.20
N GLN A 651 13.26 -14.44 -21.70
CA GLN A 651 14.06 -14.08 -20.52
C GLN A 651 13.27 -13.16 -19.58
N TRP A 652 13.31 -13.56 -18.31
CA TRP A 652 12.84 -12.82 -17.15
C TRP A 652 13.50 -11.44 -17.07
N ARG A 653 12.69 -10.36 -16.96
CA ARG A 653 13.18 -9.03 -16.58
C ARG A 653 12.67 -8.65 -15.21
N THR A 654 13.58 -8.59 -14.25
CA THR A 654 13.51 -7.69 -13.09
C THR A 654 13.80 -6.28 -13.59
N GLN A 655 12.85 -5.35 -13.43
CA GLN A 655 13.09 -3.94 -13.71
C GLN A 655 13.87 -3.31 -12.55
N THR A 656 15.16 -3.06 -12.76
CA THR A 656 15.92 -2.05 -12.02
C THR A 656 15.63 -0.68 -12.64
N TRP A 657 15.15 0.25 -11.82
CA TRP A 657 15.00 1.66 -12.16
C TRP A 657 16.39 2.31 -12.27
N CYS A 658 16.78 2.68 -13.49
CA CYS A 658 17.86 3.65 -13.72
C CYS A 658 17.24 4.92 -14.29
N GLY A 659 17.37 6.03 -13.55
CA GLY A 659 17.01 7.36 -14.02
C GLY A 659 17.89 7.77 -15.20
N GLY A 660 17.27 7.97 -16.36
CA GLY A 660 17.91 8.57 -17.52
C GLY A 660 17.80 10.09 -17.44
N ASN A 661 18.94 10.76 -17.26
CA ASN A 661 19.12 12.14 -17.65
C ASN A 661 19.39 12.20 -19.15
N GLY A 662 18.70 13.10 -19.87
CA GLY A 662 19.09 13.48 -21.22
C GLY A 662 18.02 14.23 -22.00
N ARG A 663 18.23 15.54 -22.19
CA ARG A 663 18.14 16.33 -23.44
C ARG A 663 18.19 17.82 -23.07
N SER A 664 19.31 18.52 -23.22
CA SER A 664 19.86 19.11 -24.45
C SER A 664 18.91 20.11 -25.13
N GLY A 665 19.13 21.40 -24.87
CA GLY A 665 18.63 22.51 -25.66
C GLY A 665 19.81 23.40 -26.06
N HIS A 666 20.03 23.53 -27.36
CA HIS A 666 21.03 24.38 -28.00
C HIS A 666 20.79 25.88 -27.72
N HIS A 667 21.86 26.65 -27.54
CA HIS A 667 21.99 27.98 -28.16
C HIS A 667 23.46 28.36 -28.37
N ARG A 668 23.70 29.02 -29.51
CA ARG A 668 24.98 29.45 -30.11
C ARG A 668 25.60 30.69 -29.45
N ASP A 669 26.93 30.72 -29.51
CA ASP A 669 27.86 31.82 -29.82
C ASP A 669 27.57 33.25 -29.34
N THR A 670 28.49 33.81 -28.54
CA THR A 670 29.32 34.98 -28.95
C THR A 670 30.47 35.21 -27.97
N ALA A 671 31.66 35.41 -28.54
CA ALA A 671 32.88 35.84 -27.86
C ALA A 671 32.90 37.38 -27.68
N HIS A 672 33.58 37.88 -26.65
CA HIS A 672 34.39 39.11 -26.75
C HIS A 672 35.37 39.23 -25.57
N GLU A 673 36.61 39.56 -25.93
CA GLU A 673 37.75 39.91 -25.08
C GLU A 673 37.64 41.31 -24.43
N LEU A 674 38.68 41.64 -23.64
CA LEU A 674 39.10 42.92 -23.02
C LEU A 674 38.71 43.00 -21.54
N GLY A 675 39.59 43.27 -20.57
CA GLY A 675 40.93 43.85 -20.60
C GLY A 675 40.98 45.05 -19.63
N ARG A 676 41.99 45.05 -18.74
CA ARG A 676 42.58 46.16 -17.96
C ARG A 676 42.17 46.40 -16.49
N ASP A 677 43.25 46.48 -15.72
CA ASP A 677 43.48 47.16 -14.44
C ASP A 677 42.97 48.61 -14.36
N VAL A 678 42.66 49.08 -13.14
CA VAL A 678 43.46 50.09 -12.37
C VAL A 678 42.72 50.53 -11.07
N ARG A 679 43.43 50.33 -9.95
CA ARG A 679 43.55 51.02 -8.64
C ARG A 679 42.46 51.96 -8.04
N GLN A 680 42.24 51.69 -6.74
CA GLN A 680 42.26 52.53 -5.51
C GLN A 680 41.35 53.77 -5.36
N TYR A 681 40.53 53.75 -4.29
CA TYR A 681 40.42 54.73 -3.17
C TYR A 681 39.61 54.02 -2.04
N SER A 682 40.21 53.67 -0.90
CA SER A 682 40.30 54.41 0.38
C SER A 682 39.17 54.13 1.39
N GLU A 683 39.59 53.70 2.59
CA GLU A 683 39.02 54.04 3.92
C GLU A 683 37.60 53.56 4.31
N ASN A 684 37.52 52.57 5.21
CA ASN A 684 37.13 52.74 6.63
C ASN A 684 36.61 51.42 7.26
N ALA A 685 37.12 51.12 8.46
CA ALA A 685 36.68 50.06 9.36
C ALA A 685 35.38 50.46 10.13
N PRO A 686 34.89 49.73 11.17
CA PRO A 686 35.06 48.34 11.56
C PRO A 686 33.72 47.60 11.87
N THR A 687 33.89 46.30 12.11
CA THR A 687 32.97 45.29 12.66
C THR A 687 32.07 45.72 13.83
N HIS A 688 30.76 45.45 13.73
CA HIS A 688 29.84 45.35 14.88
C HIS A 688 29.28 43.92 15.01
N ARG A 689 29.81 43.16 15.98
CA ARG A 689 29.15 41.97 16.56
C ARG A 689 28.06 42.43 17.53
N ARG A 690 26.79 42.09 17.27
CA ARG A 690 25.72 42.18 18.27
C ARG A 690 25.73 40.91 19.14
N ARG A 691 26.02 41.08 20.44
CA ARG A 691 25.70 40.11 21.51
C ARG A 691 24.33 40.47 22.08
N VAL A 692 23.48 39.46 22.28
CA VAL A 692 22.20 39.55 23.01
C VAL A 692 22.45 39.23 24.49
N PRO A 693 21.87 39.96 25.46
CA PRO A 693 22.14 39.78 26.89
C PRO A 693 21.15 38.83 27.59
N SER A 694 21.68 38.05 28.53
CA SER A 694 20.94 37.27 29.54
C SER A 694 20.33 38.17 30.63
N PRO A 695 19.16 37.83 31.20
CA PRO A 695 18.56 38.61 32.28
C PRO A 695 19.12 38.23 33.67
N ARG A 696 19.27 39.27 34.49
CA ARG A 696 19.81 39.28 35.84
C ARG A 696 18.81 38.75 36.89
N SER A 697 19.34 37.98 37.82
CA SER A 697 18.85 37.73 39.18
C SER A 697 19.03 38.95 40.09
N SER A 698 18.12 39.18 41.05
CA SER A 698 18.30 39.69 42.45
C SER A 698 16.90 39.88 43.13
N PRO A 699 16.75 40.20 44.44
CA PRO A 699 16.42 39.24 45.51
C PRO A 699 15.17 39.64 46.34
N ARG A 700 14.66 38.75 47.22
CA ARG A 700 13.77 39.06 48.37
C ARG A 700 13.64 37.80 49.24
N SER A 701 14.31 37.74 50.39
CA SER A 701 13.83 38.07 51.75
C SER A 701 12.78 37.09 52.32
N SER A 702 13.22 36.21 53.21
CA SER A 702 12.39 35.44 54.15
C SER A 702 11.91 36.32 55.31
N PRO A 703 10.81 35.97 56.00
CA PRO A 703 11.00 35.49 57.37
C PRO A 703 10.13 34.29 57.77
N ARG A 704 10.61 33.62 58.81
CA ARG A 704 10.01 32.51 59.56
C ARG A 704 8.75 32.94 60.32
N SER A 705 7.76 32.05 60.38
CA SER A 705 7.09 31.62 61.63
C SER A 705 6.06 30.51 61.38
N SER A 706 6.33 29.32 61.92
CA SER A 706 5.33 28.32 62.31
C SER A 706 4.53 28.86 63.53
N PRO A 707 3.40 28.28 64.02
CA PRO A 707 3.31 26.84 64.36
C PRO A 707 1.91 26.17 64.39
N ARG A 708 1.93 24.87 64.77
CA ARG A 708 0.92 24.06 65.52
C ARG A 708 -0.20 23.39 64.70
N SER A 709 -0.19 22.04 64.59
CA SER A 709 -0.81 21.03 65.51
C SER A 709 -2.34 21.09 65.48
N SER A 710 -3.17 20.07 65.35
CA SER A 710 -3.12 18.59 65.42
C SER A 710 -4.55 18.10 65.03
N PRO A 711 -4.85 16.78 64.94
CA PRO A 711 -6.01 16.26 64.22
C PRO A 711 -7.27 16.09 65.08
N ARG A 712 -8.42 15.97 64.41
CA ARG A 712 -9.58 15.13 64.76
C ARG A 712 -10.29 14.68 63.50
#